data_AF-A0A7G2ZZ76-F1
#
_entry.id   AF-A0A7G2ZZ76-F1
#
_cell.length_a   1.000
_cell.length_b   1.000
_cell.length_c   1.000
_cell.angle_alpha   90.00
_cell.angle_beta   90.00
_cell.angle_gamma   90.00
#
_symmetry.space_group_name_H-M   'P 1'
#
loop_
_entity.id
_entity.type
_entity.pdbx_description
1 polymer ?
#
loop_
_entity_poly.entity_id
_entity_poly.type
_entity_poly.pdbx_seq_one_letter_code
_entity_poly.pdbx_strand_id
1 'polypeptide(L)'
;MSDLFKINVDGKEIEVPKSYTLMQACEEAGAEIPRFCYHERLSVAGNCRMCLVEWEGAPKPIASCAQTVGDMRPNRDGSAPNIRTKGPYVEKARNGVMEFLLINHPLDCPICDQGGECDLQDQAVAYGRSGSRYEENKRAVEDKNMGPLVKTIMTRCIQCTRCVRFVAEVGGVEEIGMISRGESAEITTYLEKNLTSELSGNVIDLCPVGALTSKPYAFNARPWELRKTSSIDVMDAMGASIRVDAKGDGVMRIMPEVNEDINEEWLSDKSRFVWDGLARQRLDKPYVRVDGRLKPASWGEAFEAVKAALSKPAEKIGVVAGDLIEVEQAKAALDLFRSLGIQNTDCRPAGAKYGTDGVREHYILNPTLAGVEEADALLLVGVNPRTEAAVWNARIRKTWLWADLKVALIGDAADLTYDYTHLGNSADALNKAETAEFLKGAKRPMIVLGEGALVRDDGDAVLAAAIKLANETGAVADDWAGFGVLHNAAGRVGALDTGFVPGEGGEATAGILGGGMETIVLLGADEVDLSKTAGATVIYVGSHGDAGASRADVILPSAAYTEMAATFVNTEGRVQVTSRAVQPKGEAREGWAIFRALSDVMSKTLPYDTVDALREGLRENEAFAGIGYAPGAAGAEALKAVPEGAGSLSSAPFKPVIGDFYLTNPIARASKTMAECSALATALDTPVAAE
;
A
#
# COMPACT_ATOMS: atom_id res chain seq x y z
N MET A 1 -8.65 20.72 30.92
CA MET A 1 -7.98 20.28 32.17
C MET A 1 -7.34 18.94 31.86
N SER A 2 -6.03 18.80 32.07
CA SER A 2 -5.29 17.61 31.65
C SER A 2 -5.75 16.38 32.45
N ASP A 3 -6.33 15.39 31.77
CA ASP A 3 -6.79 14.12 32.37
C ASP A 3 -5.63 13.15 32.59
N LEU A 4 -4.59 13.63 33.27
CA LEU A 4 -3.36 12.91 33.54
C LEU A 4 -3.47 12.17 34.87
N PHE A 5 -2.85 11.00 34.92
CA PHE A 5 -2.76 10.13 36.09
C PHE A 5 -1.28 9.94 36.45
N LYS A 6 -0.95 10.21 37.72
CA LYS A 6 0.40 10.03 38.24
C LYS A 6 0.62 8.58 38.67
N ILE A 7 1.68 7.95 38.18
CA ILE A 7 2.05 6.57 38.48
C ILE A 7 3.56 6.45 38.71
N ASN A 8 3.97 5.54 39.60
CA ASN A 8 5.37 5.21 39.81
C ASN A 8 5.69 3.83 39.22
N VAL A 9 6.58 3.77 38.23
CA VAL A 9 7.02 2.54 37.57
C VAL A 9 8.51 2.34 37.86
N ASP A 10 8.85 1.27 38.58
CA ASP A 10 10.23 0.91 38.98
C ASP A 10 11.02 2.06 39.64
N GLY A 11 10.32 2.91 40.40
CA GLY A 11 10.92 4.08 41.07
C GLY A 11 10.87 5.38 40.26
N LYS A 12 10.43 5.34 38.99
CA LYS A 12 10.27 6.52 38.12
C LYS A 12 8.81 7.00 38.18
N GLU A 13 8.60 8.21 38.68
CA GLU A 13 7.28 8.86 38.60
C GLU A 13 7.05 9.47 37.21
N ILE A 14 5.91 9.16 36.62
CA ILE A 14 5.46 9.72 35.33
C ILE A 14 4.00 10.16 35.43
N GLU A 15 3.58 11.02 34.50
CA GLU A 15 2.20 11.44 34.31
C GLU A 15 1.74 11.07 32.90
N VAL A 16 0.68 10.26 32.81
CA VAL A 16 0.17 9.74 31.53
C VAL A 16 -1.34 9.92 31.44
N PRO A 17 -1.94 9.95 30.24
CA PRO A 17 -3.39 10.00 30.09
C PRO A 17 -4.08 8.83 30.81
N LYS A 18 -5.23 9.08 31.47
CA LYS A 18 -6.00 8.01 32.14
C LYS A 18 -6.45 6.88 31.21
N SER A 19 -6.57 7.17 29.91
CA SER A 19 -6.92 6.19 28.87
C SER A 19 -5.81 5.19 28.58
N TYR A 20 -4.57 5.44 28.99
CA TYR A 20 -3.47 4.52 28.75
C TYR A 20 -3.72 3.19 29.47
N THR A 21 -3.27 2.11 28.83
CA THR A 21 -3.05 0.85 29.52
C THR A 21 -1.84 0.96 30.44
N LEU A 22 -1.77 0.10 31.45
CA LEU A 22 -0.63 0.01 32.34
C LEU A 22 0.64 -0.39 31.57
N MET A 23 0.51 -1.14 30.47
CA MET A 23 1.62 -1.47 29.56
C MET A 23 2.19 -0.20 28.91
N GLN A 24 1.34 0.63 28.29
CA GLN A 24 1.77 1.89 27.68
C GLN A 24 2.40 2.83 28.70
N ALA A 25 1.84 2.90 29.92
CA ALA A 25 2.45 3.66 31.01
C ALA A 25 3.84 3.12 31.42
N CYS A 26 4.03 1.80 31.40
CA CYS A 26 5.33 1.19 31.66
C CYS A 26 6.34 1.48 30.53
N GLU A 27 5.90 1.43 29.27
CA GLU A 27 6.72 1.74 28.10
C GLU A 27 7.14 3.22 28.10
N GLU A 28 6.25 4.15 28.45
CA GLU A 28 6.56 5.59 28.66
C GLU A 28 7.58 5.81 29.81
N ALA A 29 7.53 4.95 30.84
CA ALA A 29 8.56 4.94 31.89
C ALA A 29 9.92 4.39 31.40
N GLY A 30 9.97 3.75 30.23
CA GLY A 30 11.15 3.09 29.66
C GLY A 30 11.29 1.61 30.05
N ALA A 31 10.22 0.99 30.57
CA ALA A 31 10.20 -0.43 30.88
C ALA A 31 9.68 -1.25 29.70
N GLU A 32 10.42 -2.27 29.31
CA GLU A 32 10.01 -3.22 28.27
C GLU A 32 9.17 -4.35 28.90
N ILE A 33 7.95 -4.53 28.41
CA ILE A 33 7.02 -5.55 28.91
C ILE A 33 6.84 -6.64 27.84
N PRO A 34 7.12 -7.92 28.14
CA PRO A 34 6.95 -9.00 27.18
C PRO A 34 5.46 -9.22 26.83
N ARG A 35 5.20 -9.43 25.54
CA ARG A 35 3.84 -9.49 24.98
C ARG A 35 3.75 -10.55 23.87
N PHE A 36 2.61 -11.25 23.82
CA PHE A 36 2.27 -12.18 22.74
C PHE A 36 0.92 -11.89 22.10
N CYS A 37 -0.12 -11.60 22.90
CA CYS A 37 -1.44 -11.32 22.34
C CYS A 37 -1.69 -9.82 22.12
N TYR A 38 -1.07 -8.94 22.91
CA TYR A 38 -1.24 -7.51 22.74
C TYR A 38 -0.62 -7.07 21.42
N HIS A 39 -1.34 -6.22 20.70
CA HIS A 39 -0.89 -5.53 19.49
C HIS A 39 -1.47 -4.13 19.58
N GLU A 40 -0.70 -3.10 19.22
CA GLU A 40 -1.10 -1.70 19.42
C GLU A 40 -2.30 -1.30 18.56
N ARG A 41 -2.50 -1.98 17.42
CA ARG A 41 -3.60 -1.76 16.47
C ARG A 41 -4.72 -2.79 16.50
N LEU A 42 -4.74 -3.69 17.48
CA LEU A 42 -5.82 -4.67 17.67
C LEU A 42 -6.47 -4.48 19.02
N SER A 43 -7.73 -4.92 19.15
CA SER A 43 -8.43 -4.91 20.42
C SER A 43 -7.68 -5.68 21.51
N VAL A 44 -7.79 -5.25 22.77
CA VAL A 44 -7.08 -5.89 23.89
C VAL A 44 -7.72 -7.24 24.23
N ALA A 45 -6.95 -8.33 24.15
CA ALA A 45 -7.42 -9.68 24.46
C ALA A 45 -7.08 -10.16 25.89
N GLY A 46 -5.80 -10.15 26.26
CA GLY A 46 -5.34 -10.62 27.58
C GLY A 46 -5.34 -12.14 27.79
N ASN A 47 -5.32 -12.97 26.74
CA ASN A 47 -5.32 -14.43 26.85
C ASN A 47 -3.94 -15.05 27.15
N CYS A 48 -2.82 -14.43 26.73
CA CYS A 48 -1.48 -15.01 26.90
C CYS A 48 -0.87 -14.85 28.31
N ARG A 49 -1.26 -13.80 29.05
CA ARG A 49 -0.73 -13.45 30.38
C ARG A 49 0.80 -13.24 30.47
N MET A 50 1.51 -13.03 29.37
CA MET A 50 2.98 -12.78 29.44
C MET A 50 3.33 -11.41 30.04
N CYS A 51 2.43 -10.44 29.89
CA CYS A 51 2.62 -9.06 30.31
C CYS A 51 2.34 -8.79 31.81
N LEU A 52 2.38 -9.83 32.65
CA LEU A 52 2.08 -9.67 34.08
C LEU A 52 3.12 -8.77 34.75
N VAL A 53 2.64 -7.79 35.51
CA VAL A 53 3.42 -6.87 36.35
C VAL A 53 2.90 -6.88 37.78
N GLU A 54 3.73 -6.46 38.73
CA GLU A 54 3.34 -6.33 40.12
C GLU A 54 2.80 -4.92 40.37
N TRP A 55 1.53 -4.82 40.77
CA TRP A 55 0.99 -3.61 41.35
C TRP A 55 1.01 -3.76 42.87
N GLU A 56 1.80 -2.92 43.55
CA GLU A 56 1.96 -3.00 45.00
C GLU A 56 0.61 -2.84 45.72
N GLY A 57 0.27 -3.80 46.58
CA GLY A 57 -1.03 -3.85 47.26
C GLY A 57 -2.17 -4.49 46.46
N ALA A 58 -1.92 -4.97 45.24
CA ALA A 58 -2.84 -5.87 44.54
C ALA A 58 -2.63 -7.33 44.99
N PRO A 59 -3.70 -8.16 45.09
CA PRO A 59 -3.60 -9.54 45.58
C PRO A 59 -3.02 -10.53 44.56
N LYS A 60 -2.84 -10.10 43.30
CA LYS A 60 -2.36 -10.93 42.18
C LYS A 60 -1.58 -10.07 41.19
N PRO A 61 -0.71 -10.68 40.35
CA PRO A 61 -0.07 -9.95 39.26
C PRO A 61 -1.13 -9.46 38.26
N ILE A 62 -0.90 -8.31 37.66
CA ILE A 62 -1.85 -7.61 36.81
C ILE A 62 -1.43 -7.74 35.35
N ALA A 63 -2.38 -8.07 34.47
CA ALA A 63 -2.15 -8.05 33.04
C ALA A 63 -2.07 -6.60 32.57
N SER A 64 -0.86 -6.10 32.35
CA SER A 64 -0.61 -4.68 32.04
C SER A 64 -1.29 -4.21 30.76
N CYS A 65 -1.51 -5.10 29.79
CA CYS A 65 -2.16 -4.77 28.52
C CYS A 65 -3.65 -4.41 28.65
N ALA A 66 -4.33 -4.81 29.73
CA ALA A 66 -5.78 -4.64 29.90
C ALA A 66 -6.16 -3.74 31.09
N GLN A 67 -5.29 -3.64 32.09
CA GLN A 67 -5.49 -2.68 33.17
C GLN A 67 -5.28 -1.27 32.62
N THR A 68 -6.29 -0.39 32.72
CA THR A 68 -6.11 1.04 32.43
C THR A 68 -5.53 1.73 33.66
N VAL A 69 -4.77 2.81 33.46
CA VAL A 69 -4.29 3.65 34.57
C VAL A 69 -5.43 4.40 35.27
N GLY A 70 -6.46 4.82 34.52
CA GLY A 70 -7.63 5.49 35.09
C GLY A 70 -8.39 4.66 36.13
N ASP A 71 -8.41 3.33 35.99
CA ASP A 71 -9.07 2.41 36.93
C ASP A 71 -8.18 2.05 38.15
N MET A 72 -6.96 2.60 38.23
CA MET A 72 -6.05 2.31 39.32
C MET A 72 -6.34 3.20 40.53
N ARG A 73 -6.21 2.60 41.72
CA ARG A 73 -6.32 3.32 42.99
C ARG A 73 -4.95 3.84 43.43
N PRO A 74 -4.86 5.07 43.98
CA PRO A 74 -3.69 5.50 44.73
C PRO A 74 -3.37 4.57 45.90
N ASN A 75 -2.16 4.68 46.43
CA ASN A 75 -1.76 4.01 47.65
C ASN A 75 -2.58 4.52 48.85
N ARG A 76 -2.56 3.77 49.98
CA ARG A 76 -3.37 4.09 51.17
C ARG A 76 -3.02 5.46 51.79
N ASP A 77 -1.80 5.93 51.57
CA ASP A 77 -1.28 7.23 51.98
C ASP A 77 -1.56 8.36 50.98
N GLY A 78 -2.25 8.06 49.87
CA GLY A 78 -2.57 8.99 48.80
C GLY A 78 -1.46 9.17 47.75
N SER A 79 -0.33 8.46 47.87
CA SER A 79 0.73 8.51 46.86
C SER A 79 0.31 7.82 45.56
N ALA A 80 1.04 8.10 44.48
CA ALA A 80 0.87 7.40 43.21
C ALA A 80 1.03 5.87 43.40
N PRO A 81 0.26 5.04 42.68
CA PRO A 81 0.42 3.59 42.75
C PRO A 81 1.80 3.17 42.27
N ASN A 82 2.40 2.20 42.96
CA ASN A 82 3.72 1.67 42.64
C ASN A 82 3.61 0.39 41.81
N ILE A 83 4.35 0.36 40.70
CA ILE A 83 4.40 -0.75 39.76
C ILE A 83 5.82 -1.25 39.67
N ARG A 84 5.99 -2.56 39.84
CA ARG A 84 7.25 -3.23 39.61
C ARG A 84 7.13 -4.08 38.37
N THR A 85 8.01 -3.83 37.41
CA THR A 85 8.10 -4.61 36.16
C THR A 85 9.19 -5.68 36.23
N LYS A 86 9.97 -5.68 37.33
CA LYS A 86 11.09 -6.56 37.62
C LYS A 86 11.01 -7.09 39.05
N GLY A 87 11.82 -8.12 39.35
CA GLY A 87 11.94 -8.70 40.68
C GLY A 87 11.26 -10.07 40.82
N PRO A 88 11.46 -10.75 41.97
CA PRO A 88 11.19 -12.19 42.08
C PRO A 88 9.74 -12.59 41.79
N TYR A 89 8.77 -11.71 42.11
CA TYR A 89 7.36 -11.98 41.88
C TYR A 89 6.99 -11.95 40.39
N VAL A 90 7.43 -10.91 39.67
CA VAL A 90 7.20 -10.74 38.23
C VAL A 90 7.96 -11.78 37.42
N GLU A 91 9.23 -12.02 37.76
CA GLU A 91 10.05 -13.04 37.12
C GLU A 91 9.44 -14.43 37.27
N LYS A 92 8.92 -14.78 38.46
CA LYS A 92 8.24 -16.06 38.68
C LYS A 92 6.96 -16.17 37.83
N ALA A 93 6.20 -15.09 37.71
CA ALA A 93 4.98 -15.07 36.89
C ALA A 93 5.30 -15.27 35.40
N ARG A 94 6.27 -14.53 34.86
CA ARG A 94 6.70 -14.63 33.45
C ARG A 94 7.30 -16.00 33.14
N ASN A 95 8.15 -16.53 34.03
CA ASN A 95 8.68 -17.89 33.90
C ASN A 95 7.57 -18.94 33.86
N GLY A 96 6.57 -18.82 34.74
CA GLY A 96 5.44 -19.76 34.77
C GLY A 96 4.61 -19.71 33.48
N VAL A 97 4.31 -18.51 32.98
CA VAL A 97 3.58 -18.33 31.71
C VAL A 97 4.38 -18.87 30.52
N MET A 98 5.67 -18.55 30.44
CA MET A 98 6.54 -19.07 29.38
C MET A 98 6.62 -20.61 29.41
N GLU A 99 6.68 -21.21 30.60
CA GLU A 99 6.63 -22.67 30.75
C GLU A 99 5.33 -23.24 30.17
N PHE A 100 4.16 -22.64 30.48
CA PHE A 100 2.88 -23.06 29.89
C PHE A 100 2.83 -22.91 28.36
N LEU A 101 3.40 -21.85 27.81
CA LEU A 101 3.46 -21.65 26.36
C LEU A 101 4.32 -22.72 25.68
N LEU A 102 5.43 -23.12 26.31
CA LEU A 102 6.38 -24.10 25.76
C LEU A 102 5.99 -25.56 26.02
N ILE A 103 5.12 -25.84 27.00
CA ILE A 103 4.70 -27.21 27.36
C ILE A 103 4.19 -27.97 26.14
N ASN A 104 3.30 -27.36 25.35
CA ASN A 104 2.68 -27.98 24.18
C ASN A 104 3.22 -27.45 22.84
N HIS A 105 4.23 -26.58 22.86
CA HIS A 105 4.88 -26.09 21.64
C HIS A 105 5.87 -27.14 21.10
N PRO A 106 5.91 -27.39 19.77
CA PRO A 106 6.77 -28.40 19.17
C PRO A 106 8.23 -27.93 19.09
N LEU A 107 9.16 -28.89 19.00
CA LEU A 107 10.61 -28.64 18.90
C LEU A 107 11.03 -28.33 17.45
N ASP A 108 10.30 -27.44 16.81
CA ASP A 108 10.38 -27.17 15.37
C ASP A 108 11.36 -26.06 15.01
N CYS A 109 12.03 -25.42 15.97
CA CYS A 109 12.86 -24.24 15.75
C CYS A 109 13.82 -24.37 14.53
N PRO A 110 14.48 -25.52 14.25
CA PRO A 110 15.35 -25.66 13.08
C PRO A 110 14.59 -25.60 11.73
N ILE A 111 13.39 -26.18 11.68
CA ILE A 111 12.55 -26.27 10.47
C ILE A 111 11.47 -25.17 10.43
N CYS A 112 11.46 -24.27 11.41
CA CYS A 112 10.55 -23.15 11.48
C CYS A 112 11.10 -21.98 10.69
N ASP A 113 10.32 -21.40 9.77
CA ASP A 113 10.75 -20.25 8.97
C ASP A 113 10.94 -18.99 9.80
N GLN A 114 10.23 -18.88 10.93
CA GLN A 114 10.35 -17.76 11.86
C GLN A 114 11.53 -17.91 12.83
N GLY A 115 12.29 -19.01 12.76
CA GLY A 115 13.48 -19.19 13.58
C GLY A 115 14.49 -18.05 13.35
N GLY A 116 14.86 -17.34 14.42
CA GLY A 116 15.71 -16.14 14.37
C GLY A 116 14.97 -14.80 14.31
N GLU A 117 13.64 -14.80 14.20
CA GLU A 117 12.78 -13.61 14.31
C GLU A 117 11.46 -13.94 15.03
N CYS A 118 11.53 -14.87 15.99
CA CYS A 118 10.37 -15.41 16.70
C CYS A 118 10.29 -14.80 18.10
N ASP A 119 9.21 -14.05 18.38
CA ASP A 119 8.95 -13.48 19.71
C ASP A 119 9.02 -14.57 20.80
N LEU A 120 8.47 -15.77 20.52
CA LEU A 120 8.49 -16.86 21.50
C LEU A 120 9.91 -17.35 21.79
N GLN A 121 10.77 -17.40 20.77
CA GLN A 121 12.17 -17.78 20.94
C GLN A 121 12.91 -16.73 21.77
N ASP A 122 12.80 -15.46 21.39
CA ASP A 122 13.54 -14.36 22.01
C ASP A 122 13.08 -14.13 23.45
N GLN A 123 11.76 -14.11 23.68
CA GLN A 123 11.20 -13.94 25.03
C GLN A 123 11.40 -15.19 25.91
N ALA A 124 11.51 -16.39 25.34
CA ALA A 124 11.88 -17.58 26.13
C ALA A 124 13.33 -17.50 26.63
N VAL A 125 14.25 -17.00 25.80
CA VAL A 125 15.64 -16.77 26.20
C VAL A 125 15.74 -15.65 27.23
N ALA A 126 15.00 -14.56 27.05
CA ALA A 126 15.07 -13.38 27.90
C ALA A 126 14.33 -13.52 29.24
N TYR A 127 13.15 -14.15 29.25
CA TYR A 127 12.24 -14.18 30.40
C TYR A 127 11.83 -15.59 30.86
N GLY A 128 12.26 -16.63 30.13
CA GLY A 128 11.94 -18.03 30.42
C GLY A 128 13.01 -18.74 31.24
N ARG A 129 12.75 -20.03 31.48
CA ARG A 129 13.64 -20.92 32.24
C ARG A 129 14.65 -21.60 31.32
N SER A 130 15.79 -21.99 31.88
CA SER A 130 16.84 -22.70 31.15
C SER A 130 16.54 -24.17 30.83
N GLY A 131 15.49 -24.77 31.40
CA GLY A 131 15.15 -26.17 31.19
C GLY A 131 13.67 -26.49 31.36
N SER A 132 13.20 -27.54 30.68
CA SER A 132 11.84 -28.06 30.80
C SER A 132 11.69 -28.98 32.01
N ARG A 133 10.49 -29.01 32.59
CA ARG A 133 10.05 -30.04 33.55
C ARG A 133 8.91 -30.90 33.00
N TYR A 134 8.49 -30.62 31.77
CA TYR A 134 7.40 -31.34 31.12
C TYR A 134 7.97 -32.53 30.36
N GLU A 135 7.62 -33.73 30.81
CA GLU A 135 8.09 -35.02 30.28
C GLU A 135 6.98 -35.82 29.57
N GLU A 136 5.76 -35.29 29.56
CA GLU A 136 4.60 -35.93 28.95
C GLU A 136 4.53 -35.68 27.44
N ASN A 137 3.60 -36.37 26.78
CA ASN A 137 3.33 -36.14 25.36
C ASN A 137 2.76 -34.73 25.14
N LYS A 138 3.26 -34.07 24.09
CA LYS A 138 2.74 -32.80 23.61
C LYS A 138 1.51 -33.05 22.74
N ARG A 139 0.55 -32.12 22.75
CA ARG A 139 -0.53 -32.13 21.75
C ARG A 139 0.04 -31.92 20.34
N ALA A 140 -0.67 -32.44 19.35
CA ALA A 140 -0.46 -32.13 17.94
C ALA A 140 -1.78 -31.63 17.36
N VAL A 141 -1.69 -30.66 16.45
CA VAL A 141 -2.84 -30.04 15.80
C VAL A 141 -2.67 -30.17 14.30
N GLU A 142 -3.73 -30.56 13.61
CA GLU A 142 -3.75 -30.66 12.16
C GLU A 142 -3.60 -29.28 11.51
N ASP A 143 -2.76 -29.22 10.47
CA ASP A 143 -2.52 -28.01 9.71
C ASP A 143 -3.75 -27.68 8.84
N LYS A 144 -4.06 -26.39 8.70
CA LYS A 144 -5.25 -25.92 8.00
C LYS A 144 -4.88 -25.30 6.67
N ASN A 145 -5.71 -25.46 5.65
CA ASN A 145 -5.50 -24.73 4.40
C ASN A 145 -6.09 -23.32 4.50
N MET A 146 -5.24 -22.30 4.44
CA MET A 146 -5.64 -20.88 4.47
C MET A 146 -5.34 -20.17 3.14
N GLY A 147 -5.29 -20.91 2.03
CA GLY A 147 -5.01 -20.38 0.69
C GLY A 147 -3.52 -20.40 0.32
N PRO A 148 -3.14 -19.74 -0.79
CA PRO A 148 -1.81 -19.84 -1.38
C PRO A 148 -0.77 -18.93 -0.71
N LEU A 149 -1.21 -18.00 0.15
CA LEU A 149 -0.36 -16.99 0.77
C LEU A 149 0.14 -17.42 2.15
N VAL A 150 -0.76 -17.92 3.00
CA VAL A 150 -0.46 -18.27 4.39
C VAL A 150 -0.25 -19.78 4.51
N LYS A 151 0.97 -20.17 4.87
CA LYS A 151 1.29 -21.53 5.28
C LYS A 151 0.98 -21.67 6.76
N THR A 152 0.27 -22.73 7.12
CA THR A 152 -0.07 -23.02 8.51
C THR A 152 0.73 -24.21 9.03
N ILE A 153 1.23 -24.09 10.25
CA ILE A 153 1.72 -25.21 11.05
C ILE A 153 1.12 -25.05 12.46
N MET A 154 -0.09 -25.57 12.64
CA MET A 154 -0.97 -25.18 13.77
C MET A 154 -0.53 -25.74 15.11
N THR A 155 0.28 -26.80 15.10
CA THR A 155 0.92 -27.32 16.32
C THR A 155 1.81 -26.26 16.99
N ARG A 156 2.37 -25.30 16.23
CA ARG A 156 3.17 -24.18 16.77
C ARG A 156 2.32 -23.06 17.38
N CYS A 157 1.02 -23.02 17.12
CA CYS A 157 0.16 -21.93 17.55
C CYS A 157 0.01 -21.92 19.08
N ILE A 158 0.16 -20.73 19.66
CA ILE A 158 -0.03 -20.46 21.10
C ILE A 158 -1.42 -19.87 21.42
N GLN A 159 -2.32 -19.86 20.44
CA GLN A 159 -3.72 -19.38 20.56
C GLN A 159 -3.81 -17.95 21.14
N CYS A 160 -2.90 -17.06 20.73
CA CYS A 160 -2.91 -15.65 21.17
C CYS A 160 -4.02 -14.80 20.52
N THR A 161 -4.76 -15.38 19.56
CA THR A 161 -5.88 -14.77 18.82
C THR A 161 -5.57 -13.43 18.14
N ARG A 162 -4.30 -13.14 17.82
CA ARG A 162 -3.94 -11.96 17.00
C ARG A 162 -4.53 -12.04 15.60
N CYS A 163 -4.37 -13.18 14.92
CA CYS A 163 -4.91 -13.40 13.57
C CYS A 163 -6.44 -13.29 13.52
N VAL A 164 -7.15 -13.88 14.49
CA VAL A 164 -8.63 -13.79 14.59
C VAL A 164 -9.08 -12.34 14.67
N ARG A 165 -8.49 -11.56 15.60
CA ARG A 165 -8.81 -10.14 15.78
C ARG A 165 -8.46 -9.32 14.55
N PHE A 166 -7.28 -9.52 13.97
CA PHE A 166 -6.87 -8.80 12.77
C PHE A 166 -7.83 -9.02 11.61
N VAL A 167 -8.14 -10.29 11.31
CA VAL A 167 -8.98 -10.63 10.18
C VAL A 167 -10.39 -10.04 10.35
N ALA A 168 -10.94 -10.05 11.57
CA ALA A 168 -12.24 -9.44 11.86
C ALA A 168 -12.21 -7.90 11.92
N GLU A 169 -11.24 -7.29 12.60
CA GLU A 169 -11.20 -5.86 12.90
C GLU A 169 -10.60 -5.05 11.75
N VAL A 170 -9.50 -5.50 11.17
CA VAL A 170 -8.74 -4.78 10.14
C VAL A 170 -9.02 -5.32 8.75
N GLY A 171 -8.90 -6.64 8.55
CA GLY A 171 -9.20 -7.29 7.27
C GLY A 171 -10.68 -7.31 6.92
N GLY A 172 -11.55 -7.08 7.91
CA GLY A 172 -12.99 -6.96 7.76
C GLY A 172 -13.70 -8.21 7.22
N VAL A 173 -13.10 -9.38 7.39
CA VAL A 173 -13.71 -10.67 7.05
C VAL A 173 -13.75 -11.57 8.29
N GLU A 174 -14.80 -12.36 8.48
CA GLU A 174 -14.98 -13.20 9.69
C GLU A 174 -14.59 -14.66 9.44
N GLU A 175 -13.46 -14.88 8.77
CA GLU A 175 -13.10 -16.19 8.24
C GLU A 175 -12.24 -17.04 9.18
N ILE A 176 -11.44 -16.42 10.06
CA ILE A 176 -10.63 -17.11 11.08
C ILE A 176 -11.33 -17.03 12.43
N GLY A 177 -11.51 -18.19 13.08
CA GLY A 177 -12.07 -18.30 14.43
C GLY A 177 -11.27 -19.21 15.34
N MET A 178 -11.67 -19.25 16.61
CA MET A 178 -11.20 -20.24 17.58
C MET A 178 -12.35 -21.20 17.92
N ILE A 179 -12.17 -22.47 17.60
CA ILE A 179 -13.14 -23.54 17.92
C ILE A 179 -12.67 -24.35 19.12
N SER A 180 -13.57 -25.20 19.64
CA SER A 180 -13.31 -26.07 20.79
C SER A 180 -12.96 -25.30 22.07
N ARG A 181 -12.43 -25.98 23.11
CA ARG A 181 -12.11 -25.38 24.42
C ARG A 181 -10.97 -26.11 25.11
N GLY A 182 -10.30 -25.41 26.04
CA GLY A 182 -9.19 -25.97 26.80
C GLY A 182 -7.98 -26.26 25.93
N GLU A 183 -7.31 -27.40 26.16
CA GLU A 183 -6.15 -27.82 25.38
C GLU A 183 -6.48 -28.13 23.90
N SER A 184 -7.72 -28.53 23.62
CA SER A 184 -8.21 -28.81 22.26
C SER A 184 -8.64 -27.56 21.50
N ALA A 185 -8.41 -26.35 22.02
CA ALA A 185 -8.74 -25.11 21.32
C ALA A 185 -7.87 -24.94 20.07
N GLU A 186 -8.50 -24.72 18.92
CA GLU A 186 -7.84 -24.62 17.62
C GLU A 186 -8.21 -23.31 16.93
N ILE A 187 -7.21 -22.64 16.35
CA ILE A 187 -7.46 -21.55 15.40
C ILE A 187 -7.65 -22.20 14.03
N THR A 188 -8.75 -21.90 13.36
CA THR A 188 -9.10 -22.49 12.07
C THR A 188 -9.88 -21.50 11.22
N THR A 189 -9.97 -21.77 9.91
CA THR A 189 -11.00 -21.15 9.08
C THR A 189 -12.31 -21.92 9.20
N TYR A 190 -13.45 -21.22 9.12
CA TYR A 190 -14.76 -21.85 9.09
C TYR A 190 -14.92 -22.59 7.73
N LEU A 191 -15.09 -23.92 7.79
CA LEU A 191 -15.21 -24.83 6.62
C LEU A 191 -13.93 -24.99 5.76
N GLU A 192 -12.72 -24.79 6.32
CA GLU A 192 -11.44 -24.92 5.59
C GLU A 192 -11.38 -24.11 4.28
N LYS A 193 -12.05 -22.96 4.27
CA LYS A 193 -12.01 -22.01 3.15
C LYS A 193 -10.70 -21.21 3.16
N ASN A 194 -10.33 -20.73 1.98
CA ASN A 194 -9.24 -19.78 1.80
C ASN A 194 -9.58 -18.44 2.44
N LEU A 195 -8.56 -17.70 2.87
CA LEU A 195 -8.74 -16.30 3.25
C LEU A 195 -9.00 -15.47 2.00
N THR A 196 -10.07 -14.69 2.01
CA THR A 196 -10.51 -13.89 0.84
C THR A 196 -10.08 -12.43 0.92
N SER A 197 -9.74 -11.94 2.11
CA SER A 197 -9.26 -10.57 2.30
C SER A 197 -7.94 -10.32 1.56
N GLU A 198 -7.87 -9.16 0.91
CA GLU A 198 -6.70 -8.58 0.26
C GLU A 198 -5.59 -8.15 1.23
N LEU A 199 -5.82 -8.26 2.53
CA LEU A 199 -4.87 -7.97 3.61
C LEU A 199 -4.48 -9.23 4.41
N SER A 200 -4.81 -10.42 3.90
CA SER A 200 -4.68 -11.68 4.65
C SER A 200 -3.25 -12.00 5.08
N GLY A 201 -2.25 -11.62 4.30
CA GLY A 201 -0.83 -11.87 4.53
C GLY A 201 -0.26 -11.16 5.76
N ASN A 202 -0.91 -10.09 6.26
CA ASN A 202 -0.47 -9.41 7.48
C ASN A 202 -0.61 -10.30 8.73
N VAL A 203 -1.42 -11.37 8.69
CA VAL A 203 -1.49 -12.35 9.80
C VAL A 203 -0.15 -13.04 10.05
N ILE A 204 0.75 -13.08 9.05
CA ILE A 204 2.09 -13.65 9.16
C ILE A 204 2.95 -12.78 10.06
N ASP A 205 2.95 -11.46 9.85
CA ASP A 205 3.73 -10.51 10.65
C ASP A 205 3.20 -10.43 12.09
N LEU A 206 1.87 -10.50 12.23
CA LEU A 206 1.21 -10.48 13.53
C LEU A 206 1.48 -11.73 14.35
N CYS A 207 1.75 -12.87 13.71
CA CYS A 207 1.93 -14.13 14.40
C CYS A 207 3.25 -14.09 15.18
N PRO A 208 3.23 -14.14 16.52
CA PRO A 208 4.46 -14.10 17.31
C PRO A 208 5.25 -15.41 17.27
N VAL A 209 4.76 -16.40 16.51
CA VAL A 209 5.28 -17.75 16.39
C VAL A 209 5.13 -18.20 14.94
N GLY A 210 5.97 -19.15 14.48
CA GLY A 210 5.93 -19.64 13.10
C GLY A 210 4.78 -20.61 12.79
N ALA A 211 3.60 -20.34 13.35
CA ALA A 211 2.36 -21.06 13.05
C ALA A 211 1.69 -20.56 11.78
N LEU A 212 1.80 -19.27 11.48
CA LEU A 212 1.35 -18.66 10.22
C LEU A 212 2.56 -18.03 9.56
N THR A 213 3.03 -18.60 8.45
CA THR A 213 4.21 -18.12 7.72
C THR A 213 3.89 -17.87 6.25
N SER A 214 4.75 -17.13 5.55
CA SER A 214 4.60 -16.90 4.11
C SER A 214 4.85 -18.19 3.33
N LYS A 215 3.82 -18.71 2.64
CA LYS A 215 3.93 -19.90 1.79
C LYS A 215 4.85 -19.66 0.58
N PRO A 216 4.82 -18.51 -0.13
CA PRO A 216 5.76 -18.23 -1.20
C PRO A 216 7.23 -18.13 -0.74
N TYR A 217 7.47 -17.61 0.46
CA TYR A 217 8.82 -17.45 1.02
C TYR A 217 9.36 -18.74 1.68
N ALA A 218 8.50 -19.69 2.01
CA ALA A 218 8.82 -20.85 2.84
C ALA A 218 10.15 -21.52 2.44
N PHE A 219 11.06 -21.62 3.41
CA PHE A 219 12.37 -22.27 3.30
C PHE A 219 13.37 -21.67 2.30
N ASN A 220 13.10 -20.51 1.70
CA ASN A 220 14.04 -19.90 0.74
C ASN A 220 15.24 -19.20 1.40
N ALA A 221 15.08 -18.66 2.62
CA ALA A 221 16.16 -18.01 3.37
C ALA A 221 15.89 -18.01 4.89
N ARG A 222 16.86 -17.51 5.66
CA ARG A 222 16.73 -17.20 7.08
C ARG A 222 16.93 -15.72 7.35
N PRO A 223 16.32 -15.15 8.41
CA PRO A 223 16.33 -13.71 8.66
C PRO A 223 17.73 -13.08 8.75
N TRP A 224 18.72 -13.83 9.26
CA TRP A 224 20.10 -13.37 9.39
C TRP A 224 20.92 -13.40 8.09
N GLU A 225 20.40 -14.03 7.02
CA GLU A 225 21.04 -14.04 5.69
C GLU A 225 20.63 -12.84 4.82
N LEU A 226 19.61 -12.09 5.25
CA LEU A 226 18.94 -11.09 4.42
C LEU A 226 19.56 -9.70 4.64
N ARG A 227 19.87 -9.03 3.53
CA ARG A 227 20.11 -7.58 3.53
C ARG A 227 18.76 -6.87 3.55
N LYS A 228 18.53 -6.07 4.58
CA LYS A 228 17.29 -5.31 4.80
C LYS A 228 17.45 -3.90 4.24
N THR A 229 16.56 -3.49 3.35
CA THR A 229 16.61 -2.16 2.72
C THR A 229 15.24 -1.48 2.84
N SER A 230 15.16 -0.38 3.58
CA SER A 230 13.95 0.46 3.66
C SER A 230 13.68 1.14 2.33
N SER A 231 12.44 1.10 1.85
CA SER A 231 12.02 1.55 0.53
C SER A 231 10.51 1.87 0.51
N ILE A 232 9.95 2.11 -0.67
CA ILE A 232 8.54 2.43 -0.88
C ILE A 232 7.92 1.39 -1.82
N ASP A 233 6.66 1.04 -1.57
CA ASP A 233 5.84 0.24 -2.47
C ASP A 233 5.32 1.06 -3.66
N VAL A 234 5.10 0.39 -4.79
CA VAL A 234 4.58 0.97 -6.03
C VAL A 234 3.45 0.15 -6.65
N MET A 235 2.86 -0.80 -5.92
CA MET A 235 1.80 -1.67 -6.46
C MET A 235 0.41 -1.01 -6.53
N ASP A 236 0.24 0.10 -5.81
CA ASP A 236 -0.89 1.02 -5.83
C ASP A 236 -0.37 2.47 -5.66
N ALA A 237 -1.26 3.46 -5.56
CA ALA A 237 -0.87 4.86 -5.39
C ALA A 237 -0.69 5.28 -3.93
N MET A 238 -0.72 4.38 -2.94
CA MET A 238 -0.55 4.77 -1.54
C MET A 238 0.90 5.13 -1.21
N GLY A 239 1.86 4.45 -1.84
CA GLY A 239 3.27 4.57 -1.49
C GLY A 239 3.56 4.02 -0.09
N ALA A 240 3.06 2.82 0.24
CA ALA A 240 3.29 2.20 1.54
C ALA A 240 4.80 2.09 1.87
N SER A 241 5.17 2.34 3.13
CA SER A 241 6.55 2.18 3.58
C SER A 241 6.86 0.70 3.74
N ILE A 242 7.94 0.23 3.11
CA ILE A 242 8.28 -1.19 3.06
C ILE A 242 9.76 -1.43 3.31
N ARG A 243 10.07 -2.65 3.76
CA ARG A 243 11.42 -3.19 3.83
C ARG A 243 11.57 -4.32 2.81
N VAL A 244 12.50 -4.13 1.88
CA VAL A 244 12.87 -5.13 0.88
C VAL A 244 14.01 -5.97 1.45
N ASP A 245 13.72 -7.25 1.71
CA ASP A 245 14.72 -8.20 2.22
C ASP A 245 15.28 -9.01 1.05
N ALA A 246 16.58 -8.86 0.78
CA ALA A 246 17.26 -9.45 -0.36
C ALA A 246 18.38 -10.42 0.04
N LYS A 247 18.61 -11.44 -0.79
CA LYS A 247 19.74 -12.38 -0.68
C LYS A 247 20.45 -12.46 -2.03
N GLY A 248 21.72 -12.07 -2.07
CA GLY A 248 22.46 -11.94 -3.32
C GLY A 248 21.85 -10.85 -4.23
N ASP A 249 21.44 -11.24 -5.43
CA ASP A 249 20.83 -10.39 -6.46
C ASP A 249 19.30 -10.55 -6.56
N GLY A 250 18.70 -11.34 -5.67
CA GLY A 250 17.26 -11.60 -5.62
C GLY A 250 16.59 -10.95 -4.41
N VAL A 251 15.40 -10.38 -4.62
CA VAL A 251 14.48 -10.06 -3.53
C VAL A 251 13.86 -11.36 -3.04
N MET A 252 13.79 -11.55 -1.73
CA MET A 252 13.28 -12.79 -1.11
C MET A 252 11.92 -12.60 -0.45
N ARG A 253 11.65 -11.40 0.08
CA ARG A 253 10.36 -11.00 0.65
C ARG A 253 10.28 -9.49 0.77
N ILE A 254 9.06 -8.98 0.89
CA ILE A 254 8.75 -7.58 1.18
C ILE A 254 7.93 -7.54 2.47
N MET A 255 8.37 -6.72 3.42
CA MET A 255 7.74 -6.54 4.72
C MET A 255 7.24 -5.09 4.85
N PRO A 256 6.19 -4.80 5.61
CA PRO A 256 5.83 -3.43 5.93
C PRO A 256 6.86 -2.78 6.85
N GLU A 257 6.97 -1.45 6.75
CA GLU A 257 7.58 -0.59 7.78
C GLU A 257 6.51 0.32 8.37
N VAL A 258 6.70 0.70 9.64
CA VAL A 258 5.73 1.52 10.35
C VAL A 258 5.74 2.95 9.81
N ASN A 259 4.58 3.42 9.35
CA ASN A 259 4.34 4.78 8.95
C ASN A 259 2.90 5.17 9.29
N GLU A 260 2.73 5.92 10.39
CA GLU A 260 1.41 6.34 10.89
C GLU A 260 0.61 7.15 9.86
N ASP A 261 1.28 7.90 8.99
CA ASP A 261 0.60 8.75 8.03
C ASP A 261 0.04 7.96 6.83
N ILE A 262 0.64 6.82 6.46
CA ILE A 262 0.34 6.11 5.20
C ILE A 262 -0.30 4.74 5.46
N ASN A 263 0.50 3.76 5.86
CA ASN A 263 0.11 2.36 5.88
C ASN A 263 0.02 1.77 7.29
N GLU A 264 0.22 2.59 8.32
CA GLU A 264 0.32 2.15 9.71
C GLU A 264 1.43 1.09 9.85
N GLU A 265 1.08 -0.19 9.86
CA GLU A 265 2.01 -1.32 9.84
C GLU A 265 1.59 -2.40 8.83
N TRP A 266 0.59 -2.10 8.00
CA TRP A 266 -0.05 -3.05 7.11
C TRP A 266 0.50 -2.93 5.70
N LEU A 267 0.32 -4.01 4.95
CA LEU A 267 0.66 -4.09 3.54
C LEU A 267 -0.39 -4.93 2.81
N SER A 268 -0.73 -4.53 1.58
CA SER A 268 -1.62 -5.33 0.73
C SER A 268 -0.97 -6.65 0.35
N ASP A 269 -1.79 -7.69 0.10
CA ASP A 269 -1.28 -8.99 -0.34
C ASP A 269 -0.54 -8.89 -1.68
N LYS A 270 -1.02 -8.02 -2.57
CA LYS A 270 -0.30 -7.71 -3.81
C LYS A 270 1.11 -7.21 -3.49
N SER A 271 1.24 -6.13 -2.73
CA SER A 271 2.54 -5.52 -2.38
C SER A 271 3.47 -6.48 -1.63
N ARG A 272 2.93 -7.31 -0.74
CA ARG A 272 3.68 -8.28 0.07
C ARG A 272 4.28 -9.42 -0.76
N PHE A 273 3.52 -9.94 -1.72
CA PHE A 273 3.83 -11.20 -2.40
C PHE A 273 4.26 -11.03 -3.86
N VAL A 274 4.23 -9.82 -4.43
CA VAL A 274 4.64 -9.54 -5.82
C VAL A 274 6.14 -9.77 -6.10
N TRP A 275 6.95 -9.96 -5.05
CA TRP A 275 8.41 -10.02 -5.17
C TRP A 275 8.92 -11.14 -6.10
N ASP A 276 8.17 -12.23 -6.29
CA ASP A 276 8.53 -13.29 -7.23
C ASP A 276 8.38 -12.83 -8.70
N GLY A 277 7.50 -11.86 -8.97
CA GLY A 277 7.35 -11.19 -10.27
C GLY A 277 8.62 -10.44 -10.68
N LEU A 278 9.34 -9.84 -9.73
CA LEU A 278 10.60 -9.11 -9.99
C LEU A 278 11.72 -10.00 -10.56
N ALA A 279 11.59 -11.32 -10.46
CA ALA A 279 12.54 -12.29 -11.01
C ALA A 279 12.06 -12.93 -12.33
N ARG A 280 10.84 -12.63 -12.81
CA ARG A 280 10.20 -13.31 -13.95
C ARG A 280 9.89 -12.32 -15.06
N GLN A 281 9.99 -12.79 -16.31
CA GLN A 281 9.69 -11.98 -17.52
C GLN A 281 10.39 -10.62 -17.56
N ARG A 282 11.60 -10.54 -16.98
CA ARG A 282 12.40 -9.31 -16.92
C ARG A 282 13.05 -9.01 -18.26
N LEU A 283 13.03 -7.74 -18.64
CA LEU A 283 13.80 -7.22 -19.77
C LEU A 283 15.24 -6.97 -19.31
N ASP A 284 16.18 -7.75 -19.83
CA ASP A 284 17.58 -7.77 -19.38
C ASP A 284 18.57 -7.18 -20.39
N LYS A 285 18.14 -6.86 -21.61
CA LYS A 285 18.93 -6.20 -22.65
C LYS A 285 18.03 -5.51 -23.68
N PRO A 286 18.56 -4.65 -24.56
CA PRO A 286 17.78 -4.07 -25.65
C PRO A 286 17.32 -5.13 -26.66
N TYR A 287 16.16 -4.90 -27.26
CA TYR A 287 15.66 -5.74 -28.35
C TYR A 287 15.17 -4.86 -29.51
N VAL A 288 15.40 -5.31 -30.74
CA VAL A 288 14.86 -4.69 -31.95
C VAL A 288 14.13 -5.74 -32.77
N ARG A 289 12.96 -5.39 -33.29
CA ARG A 289 12.14 -6.28 -34.11
C ARG A 289 12.71 -6.34 -35.52
N VAL A 290 13.10 -7.55 -35.92
CA VAL A 290 13.62 -7.85 -37.26
C VAL A 290 12.89 -9.09 -37.77
N ASP A 291 12.32 -8.99 -38.97
CA ASP A 291 11.52 -10.07 -39.59
C ASP A 291 10.33 -10.52 -38.70
N GLY A 292 9.68 -9.57 -38.03
CA GLY A 292 8.52 -9.82 -37.16
C GLY A 292 8.85 -10.40 -35.79
N ARG A 293 10.13 -10.64 -35.44
CA ARG A 293 10.56 -11.15 -34.13
C ARG A 293 11.51 -10.19 -33.43
N LEU A 294 11.35 -10.04 -32.11
CA LEU A 294 12.31 -9.32 -31.28
C LEU A 294 13.62 -10.10 -31.20
N LYS A 295 14.71 -9.50 -31.66
CA LYS A 295 16.07 -10.03 -31.56
C LYS A 295 16.86 -9.18 -30.56
N PRO A 296 17.69 -9.79 -29.69
CA PRO A 296 18.62 -9.05 -28.85
C PRO A 296 19.47 -8.08 -29.68
N ALA A 297 19.66 -6.87 -29.16
CA ALA A 297 20.45 -5.83 -29.80
C ALA A 297 21.37 -5.16 -28.77
N SER A 298 22.45 -4.54 -29.24
CA SER A 298 23.25 -3.65 -28.41
C SER A 298 22.51 -2.32 -28.14
N TRP A 299 22.91 -1.60 -27.09
CA TRP A 299 22.39 -0.25 -26.82
C TRP A 299 22.58 0.71 -28.00
N GLY A 300 23.70 0.62 -28.72
CA GLY A 300 23.95 1.45 -29.91
C GLY A 300 22.97 1.17 -31.05
N GLU A 301 22.75 -0.11 -31.39
CA GLU A 301 21.78 -0.50 -32.42
C GLU A 301 20.35 -0.10 -32.05
N ALA A 302 19.97 -0.29 -30.78
CA ALA A 302 18.65 0.11 -30.30
C ALA A 302 18.46 1.64 -30.33
N PHE A 303 19.48 2.41 -29.93
CA PHE A 303 19.42 3.88 -30.00
C PHE A 303 19.37 4.43 -31.43
N GLU A 304 20.06 3.81 -32.40
CA GLU A 304 19.93 4.19 -33.80
C GLU A 304 18.52 3.91 -34.34
N ALA A 305 17.90 2.78 -33.95
CA ALA A 305 16.52 2.49 -34.29
C ALA A 305 15.54 3.50 -33.66
N VAL A 306 15.74 3.85 -32.39
CA VAL A 306 14.94 4.89 -31.70
C VAL A 306 15.11 6.25 -32.35
N LYS A 307 16.34 6.65 -32.67
CA LYS A 307 16.64 7.91 -33.37
C LYS A 307 15.91 8.00 -34.70
N ALA A 308 15.91 6.93 -35.49
CA ALA A 308 15.19 6.88 -36.76
C ALA A 308 13.68 7.07 -36.57
N ALA A 309 13.09 6.44 -35.55
CA ALA A 309 11.67 6.60 -35.22
C ALA A 309 11.33 8.00 -34.67
N LEU A 310 12.20 8.59 -33.84
CA LEU A 310 12.00 9.94 -33.29
C LEU A 310 12.34 11.06 -34.28
N SER A 311 12.87 10.75 -35.47
CA SER A 311 13.12 11.73 -36.54
C SER A 311 11.89 12.00 -37.41
N LYS A 312 10.74 11.38 -37.10
CA LYS A 312 9.45 11.64 -37.73
C LYS A 312 8.91 13.03 -37.34
N PRO A 313 7.92 13.58 -38.08
CA PRO A 313 7.30 14.86 -37.70
C PRO A 313 6.77 14.80 -36.26
N ALA A 314 7.01 15.84 -35.47
CA ALA A 314 6.77 15.81 -34.03
C ALA A 314 5.29 15.60 -33.68
N GLU A 315 4.38 16.12 -34.51
CA GLU A 315 2.93 15.92 -34.42
C GLU A 315 2.47 14.48 -34.71
N LYS A 316 3.35 13.65 -35.29
CA LYS A 316 3.15 12.22 -35.56
C LYS A 316 3.82 11.30 -34.56
N ILE A 317 4.42 11.86 -33.50
CA ILE A 317 5.02 11.10 -32.41
C ILE A 317 4.14 11.27 -31.17
N GLY A 318 3.77 10.18 -30.53
CA GLY A 318 3.03 10.17 -29.28
C GLY A 318 3.78 9.43 -28.18
N VAL A 319 3.63 9.89 -26.93
CA VAL A 319 4.32 9.33 -25.77
C VAL A 319 3.31 9.10 -24.64
N VAL A 320 3.24 7.87 -24.15
CA VAL A 320 2.37 7.49 -23.03
C VAL A 320 3.23 6.96 -21.90
N ALA A 321 3.13 7.59 -20.72
CA ALA A 321 3.74 7.10 -19.50
C ALA A 321 2.81 6.13 -18.77
N GLY A 322 3.38 5.01 -18.31
CA GLY A 322 2.67 3.96 -17.59
C GLY A 322 2.62 4.17 -16.08
N ASP A 323 1.96 3.26 -15.40
CA ASP A 323 1.57 3.40 -13.99
C ASP A 323 2.72 3.27 -12.99
N LEU A 324 3.88 2.76 -13.42
CA LEU A 324 5.06 2.54 -12.58
C LEU A 324 6.20 3.52 -12.89
N ILE A 325 5.95 4.58 -13.67
CA ILE A 325 6.98 5.55 -14.05
C ILE A 325 7.49 6.33 -12.83
N GLU A 326 8.80 6.44 -12.68
CA GLU A 326 9.40 7.32 -11.68
C GLU A 326 9.50 8.78 -12.16
N VAL A 327 9.51 9.72 -11.22
CA VAL A 327 9.57 11.16 -11.50
C VAL A 327 10.79 11.52 -12.36
N GLU A 328 11.96 10.93 -12.08
CA GLU A 328 13.18 11.21 -12.83
C GLU A 328 13.10 10.76 -14.29
N GLN A 329 12.48 9.59 -14.57
CA GLN A 329 12.25 9.14 -15.94
C GLN A 329 11.20 10.02 -16.63
N ALA A 330 10.10 10.34 -15.95
CA ALA A 330 9.06 11.23 -16.50
C ALA A 330 9.67 12.57 -16.91
N LYS A 331 10.42 13.21 -16.01
CA LYS A 331 11.07 14.50 -16.27
C LYS A 331 12.08 14.42 -17.41
N ALA A 332 12.99 13.44 -17.38
CA ALA A 332 14.03 13.34 -18.40
C ALA A 332 13.48 12.99 -19.79
N ALA A 333 12.45 12.16 -19.85
CA ALA A 333 11.73 11.88 -21.08
C ALA A 333 11.02 13.14 -21.59
N LEU A 334 10.29 13.85 -20.71
CA LEU A 334 9.56 15.07 -21.08
C LEU A 334 10.49 16.15 -21.62
N ASP A 335 11.61 16.43 -20.95
CA ASP A 335 12.58 17.43 -21.39
C ASP A 335 13.14 17.11 -22.77
N LEU A 336 13.47 15.84 -23.03
CA LEU A 336 13.94 15.40 -24.34
C LEU A 336 12.83 15.58 -25.39
N PHE A 337 11.62 15.08 -25.14
CA PHE A 337 10.54 15.13 -26.11
C PHE A 337 10.09 16.56 -26.42
N ARG A 338 10.05 17.45 -25.42
CA ARG A 338 9.80 18.88 -25.63
C ARG A 338 10.91 19.54 -26.44
N SER A 339 12.18 19.18 -26.23
CA SER A 339 13.31 19.68 -27.05
C SER A 339 13.24 19.26 -28.53
N LEU A 340 12.50 18.19 -28.82
CA LEU A 340 12.18 17.68 -30.16
C LEU A 340 10.87 18.25 -30.72
N GLY A 341 10.15 19.09 -29.97
CA GLY A 341 8.89 19.70 -30.38
C GLY A 341 7.66 18.79 -30.23
N ILE A 342 7.77 17.65 -29.55
CA ILE A 342 6.68 16.69 -29.39
C ILE A 342 5.71 17.21 -28.31
N GLN A 343 4.46 17.42 -28.69
CA GLN A 343 3.39 17.88 -27.77
C GLN A 343 2.47 16.75 -27.29
N ASN A 344 2.41 15.64 -28.02
CA ASN A 344 1.54 14.50 -27.72
C ASN A 344 2.15 13.62 -26.62
N THR A 345 2.10 14.09 -25.38
CA THR A 345 2.59 13.39 -24.18
C THR A 345 1.45 13.22 -23.20
N ASP A 346 1.28 12.07 -22.59
CA ASP A 346 0.28 11.91 -21.54
C ASP A 346 0.74 10.85 -20.52
N CYS A 347 0.46 11.08 -19.25
CA CYS A 347 0.70 10.13 -18.16
C CYS A 347 -0.59 9.48 -17.65
N ARG A 348 -1.71 9.67 -18.35
CA ARG A 348 -3.01 9.09 -18.00
C ARG A 348 -3.41 8.00 -19.00
N PRO A 349 -2.83 6.78 -18.94
CA PRO A 349 -3.13 5.68 -19.86
C PRO A 349 -4.62 5.33 -19.95
N ALA A 350 -5.34 5.38 -18.83
CA ALA A 350 -6.79 5.14 -18.79
C ALA A 350 -7.64 6.29 -19.38
N GLY A 351 -7.04 7.45 -19.69
CA GLY A 351 -7.72 8.58 -20.32
C GLY A 351 -8.47 9.51 -19.35
N ALA A 352 -8.06 9.55 -18.09
CA ALA A 352 -8.68 10.39 -17.05
C ALA A 352 -8.67 11.89 -17.38
N LYS A 353 -9.72 12.60 -16.97
CA LYS A 353 -10.00 14.01 -17.33
C LYS A 353 -9.54 15.04 -16.28
N TYR A 354 -8.40 14.82 -15.61
CA TYR A 354 -7.84 15.72 -14.59
C TYR A 354 -6.41 16.18 -14.93
N GLY A 355 -5.93 17.26 -14.29
CA GLY A 355 -4.53 17.68 -14.29
C GLY A 355 -4.06 18.54 -15.47
N THR A 356 -4.87 18.70 -16.51
CA THR A 356 -4.57 19.57 -17.66
C THR A 356 -4.80 21.06 -17.39
N ASP A 357 -5.46 21.40 -16.29
CA ASP A 357 -5.67 22.77 -15.82
C ASP A 357 -4.47 23.30 -15.00
N GLY A 358 -3.53 22.44 -14.64
CA GLY A 358 -2.35 22.79 -13.85
C GLY A 358 -2.63 23.00 -12.36
N VAL A 359 -3.83 22.67 -11.86
CA VAL A 359 -4.19 22.82 -10.44
C VAL A 359 -3.97 21.50 -9.72
N ARG A 360 -3.00 21.46 -8.81
CA ARG A 360 -2.57 20.22 -8.14
C ARG A 360 -3.65 19.61 -7.26
N GLU A 361 -4.37 20.46 -6.56
CA GLU A 361 -5.43 20.11 -5.62
C GLU A 361 -6.61 19.40 -6.30
N HIS A 362 -6.76 19.53 -7.62
CA HIS A 362 -7.79 18.84 -8.39
C HIS A 362 -7.47 17.36 -8.64
N TYR A 363 -6.23 16.92 -8.41
CA TYR A 363 -5.81 15.54 -8.65
C TYR A 363 -5.06 14.90 -7.49
N ILE A 364 -5.01 15.47 -6.29
CA ILE A 364 -4.45 14.79 -5.12
C ILE A 364 -5.52 14.52 -4.07
N LEU A 365 -5.25 13.59 -3.16
CA LEU A 365 -6.03 13.36 -1.96
C LEU A 365 -5.65 14.40 -0.90
N ASN A 366 -6.19 15.62 -1.04
CA ASN A 366 -5.87 16.76 -0.18
C ASN A 366 -6.07 16.51 1.34
N PRO A 367 -7.11 15.79 1.82
CA PRO A 367 -7.27 15.59 3.25
C PRO A 367 -6.27 14.59 3.83
N THR A 368 -5.34 14.05 3.03
CA THR A 368 -4.36 13.00 3.37
C THR A 368 -5.01 11.63 3.63
N LEU A 369 -4.20 10.57 3.59
CA LEU A 369 -4.60 9.22 3.95
C LEU A 369 -4.94 9.11 5.43
N ALA A 370 -4.23 9.85 6.31
CA ALA A 370 -4.46 9.87 7.75
C ALA A 370 -5.67 10.72 8.14
N GLY A 371 -5.96 11.80 7.41
CA GLY A 371 -7.06 12.72 7.74
C GLY A 371 -8.44 12.09 7.64
N VAL A 372 -8.59 10.91 7.04
CA VAL A 372 -9.84 10.13 7.13
C VAL A 372 -10.23 9.83 8.58
N GLU A 373 -9.27 9.73 9.49
CA GLU A 373 -9.52 9.51 10.92
C GLU A 373 -10.12 10.74 11.62
N GLU A 374 -10.06 11.92 10.98
CA GLU A 374 -10.67 13.17 11.45
C GLU A 374 -12.02 13.47 10.80
N ALA A 375 -12.39 12.73 9.74
CA ALA A 375 -13.63 12.93 9.02
C ALA A 375 -14.83 12.33 9.79
N ASP A 376 -15.99 12.97 9.68
CA ASP A 376 -17.25 12.47 10.27
C ASP A 376 -18.30 12.06 9.23
N ALA A 377 -18.10 12.44 7.96
CA ALA A 377 -18.84 11.91 6.82
C ALA A 377 -17.91 11.75 5.61
N LEU A 378 -17.93 10.57 4.97
CA LEU A 378 -17.13 10.23 3.79
C LEU A 378 -18.05 9.85 2.63
N LEU A 379 -17.92 10.56 1.51
CA LEU A 379 -18.57 10.24 0.24
C LEU A 379 -17.54 9.69 -0.75
N LEU A 380 -17.69 8.43 -1.12
CA LEU A 380 -16.91 7.74 -2.15
C LEU A 380 -17.64 7.81 -3.49
N VAL A 381 -16.95 8.20 -4.57
CA VAL A 381 -17.56 8.38 -5.89
C VAL A 381 -16.74 7.68 -6.96
N GLY A 382 -17.33 6.68 -7.62
CA GLY A 382 -16.71 5.91 -8.70
C GLY A 382 -15.39 5.24 -8.30
N VAL A 383 -15.27 4.85 -7.02
CA VAL A 383 -14.08 4.28 -6.41
C VAL A 383 -14.43 3.03 -5.60
N ASN A 384 -13.58 2.02 -5.67
CA ASN A 384 -13.57 0.89 -4.74
C ASN A 384 -12.26 0.90 -3.94
N PRO A 385 -12.21 1.56 -2.77
CA PRO A 385 -10.96 1.67 -2.01
C PRO A 385 -10.41 0.30 -1.57
N ARG A 386 -11.25 -0.73 -1.45
CA ARG A 386 -10.80 -2.08 -1.10
C ARG A 386 -9.85 -2.67 -2.15
N THR A 387 -10.07 -2.39 -3.43
CA THR A 387 -9.21 -2.89 -4.52
C THR A 387 -8.19 -1.86 -5.01
N GLU A 388 -8.52 -0.57 -4.94
CA GLU A 388 -7.67 0.52 -5.44
C GLU A 388 -6.61 0.97 -4.41
N ALA A 389 -6.93 0.90 -3.11
CA ALA A 389 -6.04 1.29 -2.01
C ALA A 389 -6.38 0.51 -0.73
N ALA A 390 -6.17 -0.82 -0.76
CA ALA A 390 -6.65 -1.77 0.26
C ALA A 390 -6.32 -1.37 1.71
N VAL A 391 -5.12 -0.86 1.96
CA VAL A 391 -4.70 -0.45 3.31
C VAL A 391 -5.43 0.83 3.76
N TRP A 392 -5.75 1.75 2.83
CA TRP A 392 -6.58 2.91 3.14
C TRP A 392 -8.04 2.50 3.42
N ASN A 393 -8.56 1.49 2.72
CA ASN A 393 -9.86 0.88 3.04
C ASN A 393 -9.89 0.35 4.48
N ALA A 394 -8.82 -0.30 4.94
CA ALA A 394 -8.70 -0.73 6.34
C ALA A 394 -8.66 0.47 7.31
N ARG A 395 -8.08 1.60 6.92
CA ARG A 395 -8.11 2.83 7.73
C ARG A 395 -9.50 3.48 7.77
N ILE A 396 -10.25 3.47 6.66
CA ILE A 396 -11.68 3.85 6.66
C ILE A 396 -12.44 2.94 7.62
N ARG A 397 -12.22 1.62 7.54
CA ARG A 397 -12.85 0.64 8.43
C ARG A 397 -12.52 0.89 9.90
N LYS A 398 -11.26 1.16 10.23
CA LYS A 398 -10.83 1.54 11.59
C LYS A 398 -11.63 2.74 12.09
N THR A 399 -11.74 3.78 11.27
CA THR A 399 -12.49 5.00 11.63
C THR A 399 -13.99 4.73 11.77
N TRP A 400 -14.56 3.91 10.90
CA TRP A 400 -15.96 3.46 11.00
C TRP A 400 -16.22 2.67 12.29
N LEU A 401 -15.32 1.76 12.68
CA LEU A 401 -15.44 0.96 13.91
C LEU A 401 -15.33 1.79 15.19
N TRP A 402 -14.41 2.75 15.23
CA TRP A 402 -13.97 3.38 16.48
C TRP A 402 -14.33 4.86 16.61
N ALA A 403 -14.74 5.53 15.53
CA ALA A 403 -15.01 6.97 15.49
C ALA A 403 -16.36 7.35 14.83
N ASP A 404 -17.27 6.38 14.62
CA ASP A 404 -18.64 6.60 14.11
C ASP A 404 -18.69 7.33 12.74
N LEU A 405 -17.69 7.08 11.89
CA LEU A 405 -17.64 7.64 10.53
C LEU A 405 -18.82 7.15 9.70
N LYS A 406 -19.59 8.09 9.14
CA LYS A 406 -20.65 7.77 8.17
C LYS A 406 -20.05 7.66 6.78
N VAL A 407 -20.30 6.57 6.08
CA VAL A 407 -19.81 6.36 4.71
C VAL A 407 -20.99 6.28 3.73
N ALA A 408 -20.85 6.95 2.59
CA ALA A 408 -21.75 6.82 1.45
C ALA A 408 -20.97 6.49 0.17
N LEU A 409 -21.62 5.78 -0.75
CA LEU A 409 -21.05 5.36 -2.02
C LEU A 409 -21.97 5.76 -3.18
N ILE A 410 -21.39 6.44 -4.17
CA ILE A 410 -21.95 6.61 -5.51
C ILE A 410 -21.07 5.81 -6.46
N GLY A 411 -21.50 4.61 -6.85
CA GLY A 411 -20.69 3.69 -7.64
C GLY A 411 -21.32 2.32 -7.76
N ASP A 412 -20.54 1.37 -8.25
CA ASP A 412 -20.92 -0.04 -8.21
C ASP A 412 -21.06 -0.50 -6.75
N ALA A 413 -22.07 -1.32 -6.46
CA ALA A 413 -22.36 -1.76 -5.09
C ALA A 413 -21.38 -2.88 -4.69
N ALA A 414 -20.19 -2.48 -4.24
CA ALA A 414 -19.11 -3.38 -3.86
C ALA A 414 -19.12 -3.72 -2.36
N ASP A 415 -18.54 -4.86 -1.99
CA ASP A 415 -18.23 -5.17 -0.59
C ASP A 415 -16.97 -4.41 -0.15
N LEU A 416 -17.16 -3.36 0.65
CA LEU A 416 -16.08 -2.53 1.19
C LEU A 416 -15.57 -3.01 2.54
N THR A 417 -16.07 -4.14 3.05
CA THR A 417 -15.83 -4.66 4.41
C THR A 417 -16.47 -3.86 5.54
N TYR A 418 -17.32 -2.87 5.27
CA TYR A 418 -18.08 -2.12 6.27
C TYR A 418 -19.38 -1.59 5.67
N ASP A 419 -20.34 -1.23 6.52
CA ASP A 419 -21.63 -0.73 6.07
C ASP A 419 -21.52 0.70 5.51
N TYR A 420 -22.27 0.97 4.45
CA TYR A 420 -22.35 2.30 3.83
C TYR A 420 -23.75 2.58 3.28
N THR A 421 -24.04 3.87 3.06
CA THR A 421 -25.25 4.32 2.37
C THR A 421 -25.01 4.36 0.87
N HIS A 422 -25.70 3.52 0.09
CA HIS A 422 -25.61 3.55 -1.37
C HIS A 422 -26.54 4.63 -1.94
N LEU A 423 -25.97 5.68 -2.55
CA LEU A 423 -26.69 6.85 -3.05
C LEU A 423 -26.97 6.80 -4.56
N GLY A 424 -26.43 5.79 -5.25
CA GLY A 424 -26.60 5.58 -6.68
C GLY A 424 -25.36 4.97 -7.32
N ASN A 425 -25.41 4.77 -8.63
CA ASN A 425 -24.32 4.15 -9.38
C ASN A 425 -23.80 5.00 -10.55
N SER A 426 -24.27 6.24 -10.70
CA SER A 426 -23.99 7.12 -11.84
C SER A 426 -23.67 8.54 -11.38
N ALA A 427 -23.05 9.33 -12.27
CA ALA A 427 -22.58 10.67 -11.93
C ALA A 427 -23.70 11.65 -11.56
N ASP A 428 -24.90 11.52 -12.14
CA ASP A 428 -26.05 12.38 -11.82
C ASP A 428 -26.45 12.35 -10.33
N ALA A 429 -26.08 11.29 -9.60
CA ALA A 429 -26.31 11.20 -8.16
C ALA A 429 -25.57 12.30 -7.37
N LEU A 430 -24.48 12.88 -7.89
CA LEU A 430 -23.80 14.02 -7.27
C LEU A 430 -24.70 15.26 -7.14
N ASN A 431 -25.67 15.42 -8.04
CA ASN A 431 -26.59 16.56 -8.04
C ASN A 431 -27.89 16.29 -7.25
N LYS A 432 -28.08 15.09 -6.69
CA LYS A 432 -29.29 14.76 -5.93
C LYS A 432 -29.26 15.41 -4.55
N ALA A 433 -30.43 15.85 -4.08
CA ALA A 433 -30.57 16.47 -2.75
C ALA A 433 -30.09 15.54 -1.62
N GLU A 434 -30.37 14.24 -1.73
CA GLU A 434 -29.97 13.21 -0.75
C GLU A 434 -28.44 13.17 -0.53
N THR A 435 -27.65 13.43 -1.58
CA THR A 435 -26.18 13.46 -1.50
C THR A 435 -25.69 14.67 -0.70
N ALA A 436 -26.24 15.84 -0.97
CA ALA A 436 -25.92 17.04 -0.19
C ALA A 436 -26.43 16.93 1.25
N GLU A 437 -27.59 16.32 1.46
CA GLU A 437 -28.17 16.07 2.80
C GLU A 437 -27.32 15.11 3.63
N PHE A 438 -26.71 14.09 3.02
CA PHE A 438 -25.80 13.16 3.70
C PHE A 438 -24.58 13.89 4.32
N LEU A 439 -24.00 14.83 3.59
CA LEU A 439 -22.84 15.61 4.04
C LEU A 439 -23.22 16.78 4.94
N LYS A 440 -24.49 17.22 4.91
CA LYS A 440 -24.93 18.41 5.64
C LYS A 440 -24.88 18.18 7.16
N GLY A 441 -24.20 19.10 7.85
CA GLY A 441 -24.07 19.06 9.31
C GLY A 441 -22.89 18.23 9.81
N ALA A 442 -22.14 17.58 8.91
CA ALA A 442 -20.81 17.08 9.18
C ALA A 442 -19.86 18.26 9.46
N LYS A 443 -18.91 18.08 10.38
CA LYS A 443 -17.88 19.07 10.75
C LYS A 443 -16.66 18.99 9.85
N ARG A 444 -16.29 17.78 9.42
CA ARG A 444 -15.18 17.48 8.51
C ARG A 444 -15.67 16.52 7.42
N PRO A 445 -16.58 16.95 6.53
CA PRO A 445 -17.02 16.12 5.43
C PRO A 445 -15.86 15.88 4.45
N MET A 446 -15.79 14.68 3.91
CA MET A 446 -14.77 14.23 2.97
C MET A 446 -15.42 13.66 1.70
N ILE A 447 -14.98 14.09 0.53
CA ILE A 447 -15.46 13.65 -0.78
C ILE A 447 -14.26 13.14 -1.58
N VAL A 448 -14.29 11.86 -1.98
CA VAL A 448 -13.20 11.22 -2.71
C VAL A 448 -13.69 10.66 -4.03
N LEU A 449 -13.07 11.12 -5.11
CA LEU A 449 -13.25 10.58 -6.45
C LEU A 449 -12.22 9.50 -6.74
N GLY A 450 -12.65 8.38 -7.32
CA GLY A 450 -11.74 7.40 -7.92
C GLY A 450 -11.49 7.68 -9.39
N GLU A 451 -10.49 7.01 -9.96
CA GLU A 451 -10.20 7.12 -11.39
C GLU A 451 -11.41 6.70 -12.26
N GLY A 452 -12.25 5.77 -11.77
CA GLY A 452 -13.45 5.29 -12.47
C GLY A 452 -14.49 6.38 -12.70
N ALA A 453 -14.49 7.41 -11.86
CA ALA A 453 -15.32 8.60 -12.02
C ALA A 453 -14.78 9.56 -13.09
N LEU A 454 -13.47 9.53 -13.34
CA LEU A 454 -12.73 10.55 -14.09
C LEU A 454 -12.29 10.09 -15.48
N VAL A 455 -12.31 8.78 -15.80
CA VAL A 455 -11.97 8.23 -17.13
C VAL A 455 -13.09 8.29 -18.16
N ARG A 456 -14.25 8.81 -17.77
CA ARG A 456 -15.44 8.91 -18.62
C ARG A 456 -15.37 10.13 -19.53
N ASP A 457 -16.22 10.15 -20.54
CA ASP A 457 -16.38 11.31 -21.43
C ASP A 457 -16.83 12.56 -20.67
N ASP A 458 -17.60 12.40 -19.59
CA ASP A 458 -18.08 13.46 -18.70
C ASP A 458 -17.21 13.66 -17.45
N GLY A 459 -15.98 13.11 -17.41
CA GLY A 459 -15.13 13.12 -16.21
C GLY A 459 -14.73 14.52 -15.70
N ASP A 460 -14.62 15.49 -16.59
CA ASP A 460 -14.43 16.92 -16.28
C ASP A 460 -15.65 17.50 -15.56
N ALA A 461 -16.86 17.13 -16.01
CA ALA A 461 -18.10 17.50 -15.35
C ALA A 461 -18.25 16.84 -13.98
N VAL A 462 -17.83 15.57 -13.83
CA VAL A 462 -17.81 14.88 -12.54
C VAL A 462 -16.89 15.59 -11.55
N LEU A 463 -15.68 15.95 -11.98
CA LEU A 463 -14.71 16.68 -11.17
C LEU A 463 -15.29 18.02 -10.71
N ALA A 464 -15.83 18.82 -11.63
CA ALA A 464 -16.43 20.11 -11.32
C ALA A 464 -17.62 19.99 -10.35
N ALA A 465 -18.50 18.99 -10.55
CA ALA A 465 -19.65 18.75 -9.69
C ALA A 465 -19.23 18.35 -8.27
N ALA A 466 -18.19 17.53 -8.12
CA ALA A 466 -17.69 17.10 -6.83
C ALA A 466 -17.01 18.25 -6.04
N ILE A 467 -16.19 19.07 -6.71
CA ILE A 467 -15.58 20.26 -6.09
C ILE A 467 -16.68 21.26 -5.69
N LYS A 468 -17.68 21.46 -6.55
CA LYS A 468 -18.84 22.29 -6.21
C LYS A 468 -19.58 21.77 -4.97
N LEU A 469 -19.86 20.47 -4.91
CA LEU A 469 -20.48 19.84 -3.75
C LEU A 469 -19.62 19.99 -2.49
N ALA A 470 -18.30 19.88 -2.61
CA ALA A 470 -17.35 20.09 -1.51
C ALA A 470 -17.46 21.52 -0.94
N ASN A 471 -17.52 22.53 -1.82
CA ASN A 471 -17.71 23.93 -1.44
C ASN A 471 -19.08 24.19 -0.79
N GLU A 472 -20.15 23.57 -1.29
CA GLU A 472 -21.52 23.74 -0.77
C GLU A 472 -21.76 23.06 0.59
N THR A 473 -20.98 22.02 0.91
CA THR A 473 -21.15 21.19 2.12
C THR A 473 -20.16 21.51 3.24
N GLY A 474 -19.24 22.46 3.02
CA GLY A 474 -18.22 22.82 4.00
C GLY A 474 -17.04 21.85 4.06
N ALA A 475 -16.86 21.01 3.03
CA ALA A 475 -15.68 20.15 2.92
C ALA A 475 -14.43 20.94 2.54
N VAL A 476 -14.58 22.17 2.01
CA VAL A 476 -13.47 23.09 1.76
C VAL A 476 -13.55 24.24 2.76
N ALA A 477 -12.62 24.25 3.71
CA ALA A 477 -12.44 25.27 4.73
C ALA A 477 -10.95 25.60 4.92
N ASP A 478 -10.64 26.68 5.63
CA ASP A 478 -9.24 27.13 5.78
C ASP A 478 -8.35 26.11 6.53
N ASP A 479 -8.92 25.27 7.39
CA ASP A 479 -8.23 24.21 8.16
C ASP A 479 -8.59 22.79 7.70
N TRP A 480 -9.34 22.64 6.60
CA TRP A 480 -9.80 21.35 6.09
C TRP A 480 -10.00 21.37 4.57
N ALA A 481 -9.21 20.57 3.84
CA ALA A 481 -9.36 20.35 2.41
C ALA A 481 -9.97 18.97 2.15
N GLY A 482 -11.24 18.78 2.49
CA GLY A 482 -11.99 17.53 2.42
C GLY A 482 -12.38 17.05 1.02
N PHE A 483 -11.75 17.53 -0.06
CA PHE A 483 -11.93 16.99 -1.40
C PHE A 483 -10.66 16.27 -1.84
N GLY A 484 -10.76 15.16 -2.56
CA GLY A 484 -9.58 14.58 -3.17
C GLY A 484 -9.83 13.52 -4.23
N VAL A 485 -8.76 13.15 -4.92
CA VAL A 485 -8.74 12.08 -5.91
C VAL A 485 -7.88 10.93 -5.40
N LEU A 486 -8.46 9.73 -5.35
CA LEU A 486 -7.74 8.49 -5.09
C LEU A 486 -7.22 7.92 -6.40
N HIS A 487 -5.90 7.80 -6.50
CA HIS A 487 -5.24 7.13 -7.62
C HIS A 487 -5.07 5.64 -7.33
N ASN A 488 -4.90 4.85 -8.39
CA ASN A 488 -4.58 3.42 -8.34
C ASN A 488 -3.16 3.10 -8.86
N ALA A 489 -2.43 4.11 -9.34
CA ALA A 489 -1.12 4.00 -9.98
C ALA A 489 -0.05 4.86 -9.29
N ALA A 490 1.06 4.25 -8.88
CA ALA A 490 2.14 4.89 -8.13
C ALA A 490 2.85 6.03 -8.87
N GLY A 491 3.02 5.90 -10.19
CA GLY A 491 3.70 6.89 -11.02
C GLY A 491 2.85 8.11 -11.38
N ARG A 492 1.55 8.09 -11.07
CA ARG A 492 0.59 9.04 -11.65
C ARG A 492 0.79 10.47 -11.18
N VAL A 493 0.72 10.69 -9.86
CA VAL A 493 0.82 12.04 -9.28
C VAL A 493 2.18 12.65 -9.58
N GLY A 494 3.26 11.86 -9.47
CA GLY A 494 4.61 12.33 -9.77
C GLY A 494 4.76 12.77 -11.22
N ALA A 495 4.21 12.01 -12.19
CA ALA A 495 4.25 12.40 -13.59
C ALA A 495 3.41 13.67 -13.87
N LEU A 496 2.23 13.81 -13.24
CA LEU A 496 1.42 15.03 -13.32
C LEU A 496 2.18 16.25 -12.76
N ASP A 497 2.82 16.09 -11.60
CA ASP A 497 3.62 17.12 -10.95
C ASP A 497 4.81 17.56 -11.85
N THR A 498 5.34 16.69 -12.73
CA THR A 498 6.34 17.11 -13.74
C THR A 498 5.77 17.87 -14.94
N GLY A 499 4.45 17.93 -15.08
CA GLY A 499 3.77 18.46 -16.26
C GLY A 499 3.72 17.47 -17.43
N PHE A 500 3.76 16.16 -17.17
CA PHE A 500 3.68 15.10 -18.19
C PHE A 500 2.25 14.94 -18.72
N VAL A 501 1.69 16.02 -19.25
CA VAL A 501 0.36 16.11 -19.86
C VAL A 501 0.49 16.60 -21.29
N PRO A 502 -0.58 16.57 -22.11
CA PRO A 502 -0.50 17.07 -23.48
C PRO A 502 -0.06 18.53 -23.48
N GLY A 503 0.91 18.85 -24.32
CA GLY A 503 1.30 20.24 -24.53
C GLY A 503 0.26 20.98 -25.38
N GLU A 504 0.52 22.25 -25.69
CA GLU A 504 -0.42 23.07 -26.47
C GLU A 504 -0.70 22.42 -27.83
N GLY A 505 -1.98 22.12 -28.11
CA GLY A 505 -2.42 21.42 -29.33
C GLY A 505 -2.03 19.94 -29.43
N GLY A 506 -1.46 19.36 -28.36
CA GLY A 506 -1.10 17.95 -28.31
C GLY A 506 -2.29 17.03 -28.03
N GLU A 507 -2.22 15.81 -28.53
CA GLU A 507 -3.20 14.76 -28.30
C GLU A 507 -3.01 14.09 -26.93
N ALA A 508 -4.11 13.77 -26.25
CA ALA A 508 -4.14 12.93 -25.06
C ALA A 508 -4.02 11.44 -25.42
N THR A 509 -3.91 10.54 -24.42
CA THR A 509 -3.71 9.09 -24.64
C THR A 509 -4.64 8.49 -25.70
N ALA A 510 -5.95 8.81 -25.67
CA ALA A 510 -6.91 8.29 -26.63
C ALA A 510 -6.62 8.71 -28.08
N GLY A 511 -6.14 9.95 -28.28
CA GLY A 511 -5.72 10.46 -29.59
C GLY A 511 -4.39 9.84 -30.04
N ILE A 512 -3.42 9.73 -29.12
CA ILE A 512 -2.11 9.09 -29.36
C ILE A 512 -2.29 7.65 -29.84
N LEU A 513 -3.15 6.87 -29.17
CA LEU A 513 -3.41 5.47 -29.48
C LEU A 513 -4.52 5.27 -30.53
N GLY A 514 -5.09 6.36 -31.06
CA GLY A 514 -6.20 6.34 -32.02
C GLY A 514 -5.83 5.88 -33.44
N GLY A 515 -4.55 5.64 -33.73
CA GLY A 515 -4.03 5.18 -35.03
C GLY A 515 -3.49 6.28 -35.96
N GLY A 516 -3.40 7.53 -35.48
CA GLY A 516 -2.90 8.67 -36.26
C GLY A 516 -1.39 8.93 -36.18
N MET A 517 -0.69 8.23 -35.29
CA MET A 517 0.75 8.38 -34.99
C MET A 517 1.61 7.47 -35.87
N GLU A 518 2.78 7.96 -36.27
CA GLU A 518 3.81 7.16 -36.96
C GLU A 518 4.80 6.53 -35.96
N THR A 519 4.96 7.12 -34.78
CA THR A 519 5.80 6.58 -33.70
C THR A 519 5.09 6.74 -32.35
N ILE A 520 5.12 5.69 -31.55
CA ILE A 520 4.54 5.68 -30.21
C ILE A 520 5.62 5.22 -29.23
N VAL A 521 5.86 6.01 -28.19
CA VAL A 521 6.76 5.65 -27.09
C VAL A 521 5.92 5.30 -25.87
N LEU A 522 6.10 4.08 -25.35
CA LEU A 522 5.46 3.57 -24.15
C LEU A 522 6.51 3.53 -23.04
N LEU A 523 6.36 4.38 -22.03
CA LEU A 523 7.25 4.39 -20.85
C LEU A 523 6.64 3.48 -19.78
N GLY A 524 6.86 2.18 -19.91
CA GLY A 524 6.28 1.16 -19.03
C GLY A 524 4.75 1.11 -19.08
N ALA A 525 4.15 1.62 -20.17
CA ALA A 525 2.71 1.63 -20.36
C ALA A 525 2.23 0.28 -20.91
N ASP A 526 1.65 -0.53 -20.03
CA ASP A 526 1.04 -1.82 -20.35
C ASP A 526 -0.48 -1.83 -20.18
N GLU A 527 -1.05 -0.89 -19.41
CA GLU A 527 -2.51 -0.75 -19.20
C GLU A 527 -3.20 0.08 -20.30
N VAL A 528 -2.91 -0.23 -21.57
CA VAL A 528 -3.41 0.55 -22.73
C VAL A 528 -3.89 -0.35 -23.86
N ASP A 529 -4.89 0.12 -24.63
CA ASP A 529 -5.32 -0.55 -25.86
C ASP A 529 -4.34 -0.26 -27.01
N LEU A 530 -3.59 -1.28 -27.40
CA LEU A 530 -2.60 -1.22 -28.48
C LEU A 530 -3.14 -1.69 -29.83
N SER A 531 -4.42 -2.06 -29.94
CA SER A 531 -5.01 -2.66 -31.14
C SER A 531 -4.88 -1.81 -32.41
N LYS A 532 -4.90 -0.48 -32.26
CA LYS A 532 -4.80 0.49 -33.37
C LYS A 532 -3.37 0.97 -33.64
N THR A 533 -2.37 0.40 -32.97
CA THR A 533 -0.98 0.85 -33.10
C THR A 533 -0.21 0.14 -34.22
N ALA A 534 -0.80 -0.84 -34.91
CA ALA A 534 -0.09 -1.71 -35.86
C ALA A 534 0.66 -0.99 -37.00
N GLY A 535 0.23 0.23 -37.38
CA GLY A 535 0.88 1.05 -38.41
C GLY A 535 2.02 1.93 -37.91
N ALA A 536 2.23 2.04 -36.59
CA ALA A 536 3.26 2.87 -35.97
C ALA A 536 4.49 2.05 -35.57
N THR A 537 5.65 2.71 -35.52
CA THR A 537 6.83 2.15 -34.83
C THR A 537 6.65 2.35 -33.32
N VAL A 538 6.64 1.26 -32.56
CA VAL A 538 6.43 1.28 -31.10
C VAL A 538 7.76 1.11 -30.37
N ILE A 539 8.11 2.06 -29.50
CA ILE A 539 9.27 1.97 -28.61
C ILE A 539 8.75 1.72 -27.20
N TYR A 540 9.22 0.68 -26.54
CA TYR A 540 8.87 0.39 -25.14
C TYR A 540 10.09 0.55 -24.24
N VAL A 541 9.94 1.35 -23.18
CA VAL A 541 10.96 1.55 -22.15
C VAL A 541 10.39 1.07 -20.83
N GLY A 542 10.81 -0.10 -20.35
CA GLY A 542 10.21 -0.72 -19.17
C GLY A 542 11.02 -1.90 -18.64
N SER A 543 10.58 -2.45 -17.51
CA SER A 543 11.33 -3.47 -16.77
C SER A 543 10.85 -4.91 -17.00
N HIS A 544 9.63 -5.09 -17.51
CA HIS A 544 8.97 -6.39 -17.70
C HIS A 544 8.43 -6.53 -19.12
N GLY A 545 8.37 -7.77 -19.60
CA GLY A 545 7.77 -8.11 -20.88
C GLY A 545 6.31 -8.50 -20.71
N ASP A 546 5.39 -7.59 -21.04
CA ASP A 546 3.94 -7.85 -21.07
C ASP A 546 3.29 -7.28 -22.35
N ALA A 547 2.17 -6.55 -22.29
CA ALA A 547 1.42 -6.10 -23.46
C ALA A 547 2.22 -5.10 -24.33
N GLY A 548 2.77 -4.06 -23.71
CA GLY A 548 3.54 -3.00 -24.38
C GLY A 548 4.82 -3.54 -25.01
N ALA A 549 5.59 -4.32 -24.24
CA ALA A 549 6.80 -4.96 -24.73
C ALA A 549 6.53 -5.96 -25.86
N SER A 550 5.44 -6.75 -25.77
CA SER A 550 5.08 -7.72 -26.82
C SER A 550 4.74 -7.04 -28.15
N ARG A 551 4.10 -5.87 -28.10
CA ARG A 551 3.83 -5.05 -29.29
C ARG A 551 5.08 -4.35 -29.82
N ALA A 552 6.03 -3.96 -28.96
CA ALA A 552 7.13 -3.09 -29.32
C ALA A 552 7.95 -3.53 -30.56
N ASP A 553 8.45 -2.55 -31.30
CA ASP A 553 9.43 -2.68 -32.37
C ASP A 553 10.86 -2.44 -31.84
N VAL A 554 11.01 -1.62 -30.81
CA VAL A 554 12.26 -1.45 -30.06
C VAL A 554 11.97 -1.50 -28.56
N ILE A 555 12.77 -2.24 -27.81
CA ILE A 555 12.68 -2.34 -26.35
C ILE A 555 13.98 -1.82 -25.73
N LEU A 556 13.84 -0.91 -24.78
CA LEU A 556 14.92 -0.43 -23.91
C LEU A 556 14.64 -0.90 -22.47
N PRO A 557 15.49 -1.77 -21.89
CA PRO A 557 15.25 -2.32 -20.56
C PRO A 557 15.51 -1.26 -19.48
N SER A 558 14.50 -0.97 -18.64
CA SER A 558 14.64 -0.12 -17.46
C SER A 558 14.70 -0.91 -16.15
N ALA A 559 15.28 -0.30 -15.12
CA ALA A 559 15.31 -0.83 -13.76
C ALA A 559 13.89 -0.94 -13.16
N ALA A 560 13.65 -1.95 -12.32
CA ALA A 560 12.44 -2.02 -11.50
C ALA A 560 12.58 -1.18 -10.22
N TYR A 561 11.47 -0.93 -9.51
CA TYR A 561 11.47 -0.04 -8.33
C TYR A 561 12.41 -0.45 -7.19
N THR A 562 12.72 -1.76 -7.06
CA THR A 562 13.68 -2.29 -6.07
C THR A 562 15.15 -2.20 -6.51
N GLU A 563 15.40 -1.73 -7.72
CA GLU A 563 16.72 -1.72 -8.39
C GLU A 563 17.31 -0.32 -8.55
N MET A 564 16.59 0.70 -8.08
CA MET A 564 16.96 2.11 -8.21
C MET A 564 16.57 2.91 -6.97
N ALA A 565 17.22 4.05 -6.80
CA ALA A 565 16.77 5.06 -5.84
C ALA A 565 16.02 6.15 -6.61
N ALA A 566 14.70 6.06 -6.65
CA ALA A 566 13.83 6.83 -7.53
C ALA A 566 12.70 7.52 -6.75
N THR A 567 12.28 8.68 -7.23
CA THR A 567 11.24 9.48 -6.59
C THR A 567 9.87 9.09 -7.12
N PHE A 568 8.94 8.86 -6.19
CA PHE A 568 7.51 8.67 -6.44
C PHE A 568 6.72 9.69 -5.63
N VAL A 569 5.52 10.03 -6.10
CA VAL A 569 4.59 10.87 -5.36
C VAL A 569 3.30 10.09 -5.22
N ASN A 570 2.88 9.86 -3.98
CA ASN A 570 1.68 9.09 -3.70
C ASN A 570 0.40 9.91 -3.92
N THR A 571 -0.76 9.27 -3.74
CA THR A 571 -2.07 9.86 -4.00
C THR A 571 -2.35 11.12 -3.19
N GLU A 572 -1.80 11.29 -1.99
CA GLU A 572 -1.96 12.49 -1.16
C GLU A 572 -0.95 13.59 -1.48
N GLY A 573 -0.13 13.43 -2.52
CA GLY A 573 0.88 14.40 -2.93
C GLY A 573 2.18 14.35 -2.13
N ARG A 574 2.42 13.29 -1.35
CA ARG A 574 3.65 13.09 -0.58
C ARG A 574 4.76 12.54 -1.47
N VAL A 575 5.87 13.25 -1.52
CA VAL A 575 7.08 12.82 -2.23
C VAL A 575 7.83 11.80 -1.39
N GLN A 576 8.16 10.66 -1.99
CA GLN A 576 8.87 9.55 -1.36
C GLN A 576 9.98 9.04 -2.29
N VAL A 577 11.01 8.39 -1.73
CA VAL A 577 12.17 7.92 -2.50
C VAL A 577 12.42 6.45 -2.20
N THR A 578 12.44 5.61 -3.24
CA THR A 578 12.82 4.20 -3.11
C THR A 578 14.32 4.08 -2.81
N SER A 579 14.72 2.94 -2.25
CA SER A 579 16.14 2.61 -2.13
C SER A 579 16.47 1.37 -2.95
N ARG A 580 17.65 1.38 -3.56
CA ARG A 580 18.15 0.25 -4.34
C ARG A 580 18.48 -0.94 -3.43
N ALA A 581 17.62 -1.95 -3.44
CA ALA A 581 17.80 -3.19 -2.69
C ALA A 581 18.63 -4.23 -3.45
N VAL A 582 18.48 -4.33 -4.77
CA VAL A 582 19.26 -5.23 -5.67
C VAL A 582 19.73 -4.46 -6.91
N GLN A 583 20.60 -5.06 -7.73
CA GLN A 583 21.07 -4.40 -8.96
C GLN A 583 20.09 -4.62 -10.11
N PRO A 584 19.98 -3.67 -11.07
CA PRO A 584 19.21 -3.88 -12.30
C PRO A 584 19.58 -5.18 -13.02
N LYS A 585 18.59 -5.84 -13.61
CA LYS A 585 18.81 -7.12 -14.31
C LYS A 585 19.55 -6.93 -15.64
N GLY A 586 20.63 -7.69 -15.81
CA GLY A 586 21.43 -7.68 -17.04
C GLY A 586 21.99 -6.29 -17.38
N GLU A 587 21.62 -5.80 -18.55
CA GLU A 587 22.00 -4.51 -19.10
C GLU A 587 20.95 -3.41 -18.85
N ALA A 588 19.91 -3.67 -18.05
CA ALA A 588 18.93 -2.65 -17.67
C ALA A 588 19.59 -1.42 -17.04
N ARG A 589 18.98 -0.25 -17.23
CA ARG A 589 19.45 1.04 -16.72
C ARG A 589 18.31 1.80 -16.04
N GLU A 590 18.63 2.72 -15.15
CA GLU A 590 17.63 3.64 -14.60
C GLU A 590 17.01 4.48 -15.73
N GLY A 591 15.71 4.77 -15.64
CA GLY A 591 14.96 5.37 -16.75
C GLY A 591 15.52 6.72 -17.19
N TRP A 592 15.86 7.60 -16.24
CA TRP A 592 16.46 8.90 -16.53
C TRP A 592 17.79 8.79 -17.30
N ALA A 593 18.61 7.78 -16.98
CA ALA A 593 19.91 7.57 -17.61
C ALA A 593 19.75 7.11 -19.08
N ILE A 594 18.71 6.35 -19.39
CA ILE A 594 18.34 5.97 -20.76
C ILE A 594 18.07 7.23 -21.59
N PHE A 595 17.23 8.14 -21.09
CA PHE A 595 16.88 9.38 -21.80
C PHE A 595 18.04 10.37 -21.87
N ARG A 596 18.85 10.46 -20.82
CA ARG A 596 20.09 11.25 -20.84
C ARG A 596 21.04 10.77 -21.94
N ALA A 597 21.27 9.46 -22.07
CA ALA A 597 22.12 8.92 -23.14
C ALA A 597 21.49 9.09 -24.54
N LEU A 598 20.18 8.85 -24.67
CA LEU A 598 19.46 9.05 -25.93
C LEU A 598 19.52 10.52 -26.39
N SER A 599 19.47 11.46 -25.46
CA SER A 599 19.55 12.89 -25.77
C SER A 599 20.84 13.29 -26.50
N ASP A 600 21.98 12.67 -26.17
CA ASP A 600 23.25 12.87 -26.89
C ASP A 600 23.20 12.31 -28.31
N VAL A 601 22.65 11.10 -28.47
CA VAL A 601 22.46 10.45 -29.78
C VAL A 601 21.56 11.29 -30.71
N MET A 602 20.59 11.98 -30.12
CA MET A 602 19.67 12.92 -30.77
C MET A 602 20.27 14.33 -31.00
N SER A 603 21.50 14.60 -30.52
CA SER A 603 22.10 15.95 -30.53
C SER A 603 21.25 17.01 -29.82
N LYS A 604 20.54 16.59 -28.77
CA LYS A 604 19.68 17.40 -27.89
C LYS A 604 20.04 17.14 -26.42
N THR A 605 21.34 17.12 -26.13
CA THR A 605 21.91 16.78 -24.82
C THR A 605 21.19 17.50 -23.68
N LEU A 606 20.64 16.71 -22.76
CA LEU A 606 19.99 17.21 -21.55
C LEU A 606 21.04 17.84 -20.60
N PRO A 607 20.68 18.88 -19.83
CA PRO A 607 21.64 19.72 -19.09
C PRO A 607 22.14 19.13 -17.76
N TYR A 608 21.98 17.83 -17.53
CA TYR A 608 22.35 17.14 -16.29
C TYR A 608 23.00 15.78 -16.56
N ASP A 609 24.03 15.43 -15.78
CA ASP A 609 24.76 14.16 -15.90
C ASP A 609 24.57 13.22 -14.69
N THR A 610 23.87 13.70 -13.66
CA THR A 610 23.62 12.96 -12.42
C THR A 610 22.16 13.09 -12.01
N VAL A 611 21.66 12.07 -11.29
CA VAL A 611 20.30 12.10 -10.74
C VAL A 611 20.09 13.26 -9.77
N ASP A 612 21.12 13.65 -9.01
CA ASP A 612 21.03 14.76 -8.06
C ASP A 612 20.87 16.11 -8.77
N ALA A 613 21.57 16.32 -9.90
CA ALA A 613 21.40 17.52 -10.71
C ALA A 613 20.01 17.60 -11.35
N LEU A 614 19.46 16.46 -11.78
CA LEU A 614 18.07 16.37 -12.27
C LEU A 614 17.07 16.71 -11.16
N ARG A 615 17.27 16.17 -9.95
CA ARG A 615 16.43 16.46 -8.77
C ARG A 615 16.52 17.91 -8.33
N GLU A 616 17.68 18.55 -8.46
CA GLU A 616 17.81 19.97 -8.17
C GLU A 616 16.95 20.81 -9.12
N GLY A 617 16.92 20.46 -10.42
CA GLY A 617 16.02 21.10 -11.39
C GLY A 617 14.53 20.86 -11.10
N LEU A 618 14.18 19.70 -10.53
CA LEU A 618 12.79 19.41 -10.13
C LEU A 618 12.30 20.29 -8.97
N ARG A 619 13.19 20.75 -8.09
CA ARG A 619 12.84 21.61 -6.95
C ARG A 619 12.32 22.99 -7.33
N GLU A 620 12.43 23.38 -8.60
CA GLU A 620 11.76 24.58 -9.12
C GLU A 620 10.23 24.46 -9.03
N ASN A 621 9.70 23.23 -9.06
CA ASN A 621 8.30 22.97 -8.71
C ASN A 621 8.19 22.72 -7.20
N GLU A 622 7.34 23.51 -6.53
CA GLU A 622 7.07 23.43 -5.10
C GLU A 622 6.64 22.03 -4.63
N ALA A 623 6.00 21.24 -5.51
CA ALA A 623 5.64 19.85 -5.24
C ALA A 623 6.85 18.99 -4.85
N PHE A 624 8.04 19.28 -5.39
CA PHE A 624 9.28 18.53 -5.12
C PHE A 624 10.23 19.23 -4.15
N ALA A 625 9.80 20.31 -3.48
CA ALA A 625 10.63 21.08 -2.56
C ALA A 625 11.03 20.30 -1.29
N GLY A 626 10.27 19.27 -0.91
CA GLY A 626 10.49 18.46 0.27
C GLY A 626 10.17 16.98 0.05
N ILE A 627 10.72 16.12 0.91
CA ILE A 627 10.47 14.68 0.92
C ILE A 627 9.72 14.33 2.21
N GLY A 628 8.72 13.46 2.10
CA GLY A 628 8.02 12.86 3.24
C GLY A 628 6.91 13.70 3.85
N TYR A 629 6.50 14.81 3.23
CA TYR A 629 5.38 15.65 3.70
C TYR A 629 4.22 15.66 2.69
N ALA A 630 2.99 15.50 3.17
CA ALA A 630 1.77 15.69 2.38
C ALA A 630 1.24 17.12 2.59
N PRO A 631 0.78 17.82 1.52
CA PRO A 631 0.34 19.22 1.60
C PRO A 631 -0.81 19.47 2.58
N GLY A 632 -1.71 18.49 2.77
CA GLY A 632 -2.86 18.63 3.65
C GLY A 632 -3.77 19.80 3.24
N ALA A 633 -4.18 20.61 4.21
CA ALA A 633 -5.04 21.77 3.98
C ALA A 633 -4.36 22.96 3.28
N ALA A 634 -3.05 22.91 2.98
CA ALA A 634 -2.31 24.05 2.41
C ALA A 634 -2.89 24.56 1.09
N GLY A 635 -3.49 23.68 0.29
CA GLY A 635 -4.10 24.00 -1.01
C GLY A 635 -5.60 24.32 -0.97
N ALA A 636 -6.23 24.43 0.20
CA ALA A 636 -7.70 24.57 0.30
C ALA A 636 -8.26 25.76 -0.50
N GLU A 637 -7.50 26.85 -0.65
CA GLU A 637 -7.91 28.01 -1.46
C GLU A 637 -8.08 27.66 -2.94
N ALA A 638 -7.24 26.78 -3.50
CA ALA A 638 -7.34 26.38 -4.90
C ALA A 638 -8.66 25.65 -5.20
N LEU A 639 -9.19 24.90 -4.23
CA LEU A 639 -10.45 24.17 -4.33
C LEU A 639 -11.71 25.06 -4.30
N LYS A 640 -11.58 26.32 -3.89
CA LYS A 640 -12.72 27.27 -3.91
C LYS A 640 -13.13 27.64 -5.33
N ALA A 641 -12.21 27.54 -6.30
CA ALA A 641 -12.51 27.75 -7.71
C ALA A 641 -12.97 26.43 -8.36
N VAL A 642 -14.21 26.42 -8.88
CA VAL A 642 -14.73 25.26 -9.61
C VAL A 642 -14.22 25.31 -11.06
N PRO A 643 -13.73 24.19 -11.63
CA PRO A 643 -13.36 24.12 -13.04
C PRO A 643 -14.49 24.60 -13.99
N GLU A 644 -14.19 25.55 -14.88
CA GLU A 644 -15.14 26.07 -15.87
C GLU A 644 -15.32 25.13 -17.06
N GLY A 645 -16.42 25.28 -17.81
CA GLY A 645 -16.62 24.59 -19.09
C GLY A 645 -17.02 23.10 -19.01
N ALA A 646 -17.19 22.58 -17.79
CA ALA A 646 -17.72 21.24 -17.53
C ALA A 646 -19.08 21.01 -18.22
N GLY A 647 -19.19 19.93 -18.99
CA GLY A 647 -20.44 19.50 -19.63
C GLY A 647 -21.53 19.05 -18.65
N SER A 648 -22.56 18.36 -19.14
CA SER A 648 -23.60 17.78 -18.28
C SER A 648 -23.19 16.39 -17.75
N LEU A 649 -23.51 16.11 -16.47
CA LEU A 649 -23.32 14.78 -15.89
C LEU A 649 -24.17 13.73 -16.63
N SER A 650 -23.56 12.59 -16.94
CA SER A 650 -24.22 11.46 -17.58
C SER A 650 -24.84 10.52 -16.55
N SER A 651 -25.98 9.94 -16.89
CA SER A 651 -26.63 8.88 -16.12
C SER A 651 -26.07 7.48 -16.39
N ALA A 652 -25.05 7.36 -17.24
CA ALA A 652 -24.37 6.08 -17.43
C ALA A 652 -23.70 5.63 -16.12
N PRO A 653 -23.80 4.35 -15.72
CA PRO A 653 -23.23 3.88 -14.47
C PRO A 653 -21.70 3.95 -14.48
N PHE A 654 -21.10 4.21 -13.31
CA PHE A 654 -19.68 4.03 -13.07
C PHE A 654 -19.30 2.56 -13.25
N LYS A 655 -18.05 2.32 -13.64
CA LYS A 655 -17.50 0.98 -13.84
C LYS A 655 -16.28 0.81 -12.92
N PRO A 656 -16.06 -0.39 -12.37
CA PRO A 656 -14.82 -0.70 -11.68
C PRO A 656 -13.62 -0.49 -12.61
N VAL A 657 -12.56 0.15 -12.12
CA VAL A 657 -11.31 0.34 -12.88
C VAL A 657 -10.43 -0.91 -12.78
N ILE A 658 -10.35 -1.48 -11.59
CA ILE A 658 -9.60 -2.70 -11.33
C ILE A 658 -10.54 -3.90 -11.47
N GLY A 659 -10.36 -4.68 -12.53
CA GLY A 659 -11.07 -5.94 -12.72
C GLY A 659 -10.52 -7.09 -11.89
N ASP A 660 -9.22 -7.09 -11.62
CA ASP A 660 -8.53 -8.10 -10.80
C ASP A 660 -7.47 -7.43 -9.93
N PHE A 661 -7.67 -7.46 -8.61
CA PHE A 661 -6.77 -6.87 -7.62
C PHE A 661 -5.34 -7.44 -7.69
N TYR A 662 -5.20 -8.72 -8.05
CA TYR A 662 -3.90 -9.39 -8.06
C TYR A 662 -3.13 -9.17 -9.37
N LEU A 663 -3.76 -8.68 -10.45
CA LEU A 663 -3.17 -8.60 -11.80
C LEU A 663 -3.17 -7.17 -12.40
N THR A 664 -2.91 -6.16 -11.57
CA THR A 664 -3.06 -4.74 -11.94
C THR A 664 -1.91 -4.12 -12.71
N ASN A 665 -0.72 -4.73 -12.72
CA ASN A 665 0.45 -4.18 -13.39
C ASN A 665 1.39 -5.30 -13.89
N PRO A 666 2.40 -5.00 -14.73
CA PRO A 666 3.28 -6.01 -15.32
C PRO A 666 4.05 -6.86 -14.32
N ILE A 667 4.43 -6.30 -13.16
CA ILE A 667 5.16 -7.03 -12.12
C ILE A 667 4.23 -8.06 -11.47
N ALA A 668 3.00 -7.65 -11.17
CA ALA A 668 1.97 -8.52 -10.61
C ALA A 668 1.53 -9.61 -11.61
N ARG A 669 1.41 -9.28 -12.90
CA ARG A 669 1.10 -10.29 -13.94
C ARG A 669 2.25 -11.27 -14.21
N ALA A 670 3.50 -10.85 -13.99
CA ALA A 670 4.66 -11.74 -14.03
C ALA A 670 4.79 -12.63 -12.78
N SER A 671 4.09 -12.33 -11.67
CA SER A 671 4.11 -13.11 -10.44
C SER A 671 3.32 -14.42 -10.59
N LYS A 672 3.91 -15.53 -10.16
CA LYS A 672 3.21 -16.81 -10.10
C LYS A 672 2.24 -16.81 -8.92
N THR A 673 2.64 -16.24 -7.80
CA THR A 673 1.80 -16.16 -6.60
C THR A 673 0.54 -15.34 -6.86
N MET A 674 0.65 -14.19 -7.55
CA MET A 674 -0.52 -13.38 -7.91
C MET A 674 -1.45 -14.09 -8.88
N ALA A 675 -0.90 -14.80 -9.88
CA ALA A 675 -1.72 -15.60 -10.80
C ALA A 675 -2.50 -16.71 -10.07
N GLU A 676 -1.92 -17.35 -9.06
CA GLU A 676 -2.61 -18.34 -8.22
C GLU A 676 -3.71 -17.69 -7.36
N CYS A 677 -3.46 -16.50 -6.81
CA CYS A 677 -4.46 -15.75 -6.04
C CYS A 677 -5.65 -15.32 -6.91
N SER A 678 -5.38 -14.77 -8.09
CA SER A 678 -6.38 -14.41 -9.10
C SER A 678 -7.26 -15.62 -9.48
N ALA A 679 -6.64 -16.76 -9.80
CA ALA A 679 -7.37 -17.97 -10.18
C ALA A 679 -8.30 -18.46 -9.06
N LEU A 680 -7.86 -18.37 -7.80
CA LEU A 680 -8.67 -18.74 -6.65
C LEU A 680 -9.80 -17.74 -6.38
N ALA A 681 -9.55 -16.44 -6.55
CA ALA A 681 -10.58 -15.41 -6.43
C ALA A 681 -11.70 -15.62 -7.47
N THR A 682 -11.35 -15.85 -8.73
CA THR A 682 -12.34 -16.12 -9.80
C THR A 682 -13.12 -17.42 -9.56
N ALA A 683 -12.48 -18.45 -9.00
CA ALA A 683 -13.15 -19.71 -8.68
C ALA A 683 -14.19 -19.56 -7.55
N LEU A 684 -13.99 -18.60 -6.64
CA LEU A 684 -14.95 -18.29 -5.57
C LEU A 684 -16.18 -17.52 -6.10
N ASP A 685 -16.02 -16.71 -7.16
CA ASP A 685 -17.11 -15.96 -7.80
C ASP A 685 -18.01 -16.83 -8.70
N THR A 686 -17.57 -18.04 -9.03
CA THR A 686 -18.40 -18.99 -9.78
C THR A 686 -19.27 -19.77 -8.79
N PRO A 687 -20.61 -19.59 -8.77
CA PRO A 687 -21.46 -20.39 -7.91
C PRO A 687 -21.27 -21.86 -8.29
N VAL A 688 -20.77 -22.66 -7.34
CA VAL A 688 -20.69 -24.11 -7.48
C VAL A 688 -22.09 -24.58 -7.80
N ALA A 689 -22.31 -25.02 -9.05
CA ALA A 689 -23.57 -25.64 -9.44
C ALA A 689 -23.79 -26.81 -8.46
N ALA A 690 -24.84 -26.71 -7.65
CA ALA A 690 -25.22 -27.79 -6.77
C ALA A 690 -25.56 -29.01 -7.64
N GLU A 691 -24.75 -30.07 -7.54
CA GLU A 691 -25.18 -31.42 -7.90
C GLU A 691 -25.98 -32.05 -6.75
#